data_AF-A0A935GXT3-F1
#
_entry.id   AF-A0A935GXT3-F1
#
_cell.length_a   1.000
_cell.length_b   1.000
_cell.length_c   1.000
_cell.angle_alpha   90.00
_cell.angle_beta   90.00
_cell.angle_gamma   90.00
#
_symmetry.space_group_name_H-M   'P 1'
#
loop_
_entity.id
_entity.type
_entity.pdbx_description
1 polymer ?
#
loop_
_entity_poly.entity_id
_entity_poly.type
_entity_poly.pdbx_seq_one_letter_code
_entity_poly.pdbx_strand_id
1 'polypeptide(L)'
;MSIANLTDAQIFGQLNSGRTWNGSVITYRFPVNTSGLTMGSGRAGEGAAFRPATAAQQTMFMLAVMTWDDLVAPNFTQTGLATSNIEFAYTTTGIDYAHAYYPSGGTVWFNGAEPTLVGIVVGSYGFQVMVHELGHALGLDHMGDYNGEGAWTPSSYQDSVVLSIMSYFGPSAPLRSSEVASADWTGTDGREYGPQTPMLNDIMVIQNMYGASTTTRTGDTVYGFGSNITGNAANIYDFILNPHPILTIFDSAGNDTLNLSGWATPSDIHLESGAFSSANGMTNNIAIAYSAVIENAVGGAGNDTITGNALSNRLDGGGGNDTIDGGNGTDTAVLPDNYSSYTFNYDAIAKLYTVTGASSGTDIFSNIEYFQFADQLLAASQLGVTGGGGDVTAPTLVSVNPADNATDVATSANLVLTFNEPVQAGSGSILIYNSNGTVAHRIAVGDTSQVSISGLTVTINPSSDLAVGNSYYVNLTSGVFKDIAGNAFAGISSSTALNFSTVSVGVAVGDDYPMSVNTTGFVVVDGAATSGVINFVDDGDLFKVNLVKGESYIFRASSSAGKDALPDPYLILYATDGSYLMFGDNTSAGLNAEIIYTASASGVYYLAAYDAGSGIGKYQLTAAHSQDDFPWETNTEGLITVNANATSGVIDPPGDVDLFGVNLEAGISYIFELTRTSGGLNDPYMILYGPDVIELAYDDESGGSGNARIEFTAPSSGTYFLGAMDYDSGMGGYTFSARSGAGTSTSGNDSITGSQGNDVLYGGAGDDTLTGGDGIDTAVFGGLRSVYTINATSTGFLITGPDGTDVLSGIERLQFSDKTLALDIQGNAGQVYRLYQAAFNRTPDNGGLKYWIERMDAGTSLDRMSAEFIGSAEFKSMYGNKPGTAEYVTRLYDNVLHRAPESAGYNWWVNEIDVNHRSPANVLASFADSPENQANLIGVIQNGIELLN
;
A
#
# COMPACT_ATOMS: atom_id res chain seq x y z
N MET A 1 13.23 3.93 34.33
CA MET A 1 12.19 3.31 33.49
C MET A 1 12.17 4.11 32.21
N SER A 2 12.17 3.49 31.03
CA SER A 2 12.04 4.26 29.79
C SER A 2 10.69 4.97 29.80
N ILE A 3 10.68 6.23 29.41
CA ILE A 3 9.44 7.00 29.24
C ILE A 3 8.54 6.34 28.18
N ALA A 4 7.23 6.57 28.24
CA ALA A 4 6.28 6.02 27.27
C ALA A 4 6.57 6.55 25.85
N ASN A 5 6.32 5.71 24.84
CA ASN A 5 6.39 6.10 23.43
C ASN A 5 4.98 5.95 22.85
N LEU A 6 4.34 7.06 22.47
CA LEU A 6 2.92 7.09 22.10
C LEU A 6 2.70 6.78 20.61
N THR A 7 1.58 6.13 20.32
CA THR A 7 1.02 5.98 18.97
C THR A 7 0.28 7.24 18.53
N ASP A 8 0.04 7.43 17.23
CA ASP A 8 -0.69 8.59 16.70
C ASP A 8 -2.09 8.76 17.31
N ALA A 9 -2.82 7.67 17.53
CA ALA A 9 -4.12 7.70 18.20
C ALA A 9 -4.02 8.18 19.66
N GLN A 10 -2.94 7.80 20.37
CA GLN A 10 -2.68 8.27 21.73
C GLN A 10 -2.24 9.73 21.76
N ILE A 11 -1.45 10.18 20.78
CA ILE A 11 -1.07 11.59 20.60
C ILE A 11 -2.33 12.42 20.32
N PHE A 12 -3.21 11.96 19.43
CA PHE A 12 -4.50 12.61 19.18
C PHE A 12 -5.34 12.72 20.44
N GLY A 13 -5.49 11.61 21.20
CA GLY A 13 -6.22 11.64 22.47
C GLY A 13 -5.59 12.55 23.54
N GLN A 14 -4.26 12.72 23.52
CA GLN A 14 -3.51 13.55 24.46
C GLN A 14 -3.62 15.04 24.13
N LEU A 15 -3.59 15.40 22.85
CA LEU A 15 -3.64 16.80 22.39
C LEU A 15 -5.06 17.31 22.13
N ASN A 16 -6.04 16.45 21.85
CA ASN A 16 -7.39 16.89 21.55
C ASN A 16 -8.22 17.10 22.83
N SER A 17 -8.50 18.36 23.18
CA SER A 17 -9.33 18.70 24.35
C SER A 17 -10.82 18.31 24.21
N GLY A 18 -11.24 17.88 23.03
CA GLY A 18 -12.64 17.62 22.68
C GLY A 18 -13.48 18.88 22.45
N ARG A 19 -12.84 20.06 22.36
CA ARG A 19 -13.50 21.36 22.15
C ARG A 19 -13.10 21.94 20.80
N THR A 20 -14.06 22.34 19.99
CA THR A 20 -13.82 22.92 18.65
C THR A 20 -14.72 24.12 18.38
N TRP A 21 -14.30 24.95 17.43
CA TRP A 21 -15.19 25.92 16.78
C TRP A 21 -16.00 25.25 15.66
N ASN A 22 -17.24 25.67 15.48
CA ASN A 22 -18.11 25.17 14.41
C ASN A 22 -18.20 26.15 13.24
N GLY A 23 -18.27 25.61 12.02
CA GLY A 23 -18.47 26.37 10.78
C GLY A 23 -17.20 26.56 9.95
N SER A 24 -17.36 27.14 8.76
CA SER A 24 -16.29 27.28 7.76
C SER A 24 -15.39 28.53 7.94
N VAL A 25 -15.64 29.32 8.98
CA VAL A 25 -14.90 30.56 9.27
C VAL A 25 -14.65 30.68 10.77
N ILE A 26 -13.40 30.88 11.17
CA ILE A 26 -13.00 31.22 12.54
C ILE A 26 -12.66 32.71 12.57
N THR A 27 -13.41 33.49 13.34
CA THR A 27 -13.20 34.93 13.41
C THR A 27 -12.23 35.31 14.53
N TYR A 28 -11.34 36.26 14.27
CA TYR A 28 -10.47 36.83 15.30
C TYR A 28 -10.52 38.36 15.32
N ARG A 29 -10.15 38.98 16.44
CA ARG A 29 -10.04 40.44 16.52
C ARG A 29 -9.00 40.93 17.53
N PHE A 30 -8.68 42.21 17.40
CA PHE A 30 -7.86 42.97 18.34
C PHE A 30 -8.75 43.92 19.16
N PRO A 31 -9.20 43.51 20.36
CA PRO A 31 -10.08 44.33 21.19
C PRO A 31 -9.41 45.66 21.58
N VAL A 32 -10.23 46.70 21.70
CA VAL A 32 -9.82 48.03 22.23
C VAL A 32 -10.37 48.31 23.63
N ASN A 33 -11.20 47.42 24.15
CA ASN A 33 -11.75 47.42 25.50
C ASN A 33 -12.13 45.98 25.88
N THR A 34 -12.62 45.77 27.10
CA THR A 34 -12.92 44.43 27.65
C THR A 34 -14.27 43.85 27.25
N SER A 35 -15.04 44.53 26.39
CA SER A 35 -16.36 44.07 25.98
C SER A 35 -16.27 42.81 25.11
N GLY A 36 -16.96 41.75 25.55
CA GLY A 36 -17.02 40.47 24.86
C GLY A 36 -15.80 39.57 25.10
N LEU A 37 -14.84 39.97 25.96
CA LEU A 37 -13.70 39.12 26.30
C LEU A 37 -14.06 38.11 27.39
N THR A 38 -13.52 36.90 27.26
CA THR A 38 -13.52 35.87 28.30
C THR A 38 -12.42 36.17 29.32
N MET A 39 -12.76 36.18 30.61
CA MET A 39 -11.91 36.60 31.72
C MET A 39 -12.25 35.82 33.00
N GLY A 40 -11.29 35.65 33.90
CA GLY A 40 -11.45 34.96 35.16
C GLY A 40 -12.40 35.67 36.13
N SER A 41 -13.16 34.90 36.91
CA SER A 41 -14.13 35.44 37.87
C SER A 41 -13.49 35.71 39.25
N GLY A 42 -13.07 36.95 39.51
CA GLY A 42 -12.51 37.36 40.81
C GLY A 42 -12.00 38.80 40.86
N ARG A 43 -11.86 39.39 42.06
CA ARG A 43 -11.41 40.79 42.28
C ARG A 43 -9.91 40.96 42.00
N ALA A 44 -9.54 40.88 40.73
CA ALA A 44 -8.36 41.42 40.02
C ALA A 44 -8.17 40.67 38.69
N GLY A 45 -9.26 40.28 38.02
CA GLY A 45 -9.20 39.56 36.74
C GLY A 45 -8.50 40.37 35.64
N GLU A 46 -8.22 39.70 34.54
CA GLU A 46 -7.45 40.17 33.37
C GLU A 46 -7.97 41.51 32.84
N GLY A 47 -9.27 41.77 32.92
CA GLY A 47 -9.87 43.02 32.48
C GLY A 47 -9.49 44.27 33.27
N ALA A 48 -8.97 44.14 34.51
CA ALA A 48 -8.72 45.30 35.38
C ALA A 48 -7.58 46.20 34.90
N ALA A 49 -6.54 45.61 34.29
CA ALA A 49 -5.42 46.32 33.67
C ALA A 49 -5.29 46.01 32.18
N PHE A 50 -6.43 45.85 31.49
CA PHE A 50 -6.48 45.60 30.05
C PHE A 50 -5.70 46.65 29.25
N ARG A 51 -4.98 46.18 28.24
CA ARG A 51 -4.28 47.01 27.26
C ARG A 51 -4.52 46.43 25.85
N PRO A 52 -4.88 47.26 24.87
CA PRO A 52 -4.97 46.80 23.49
C PRO A 52 -3.58 46.45 22.94
N ALA A 53 -3.52 45.44 22.09
CA ALA A 53 -2.31 45.12 21.32
C ALA A 53 -1.92 46.32 20.44
N THR A 54 -0.64 46.70 20.50
CA THR A 54 -0.06 47.72 19.62
C THR A 54 -0.02 47.22 18.17
N ALA A 55 0.12 48.13 17.19
CA ALA A 55 0.19 47.74 15.79
C ALA A 55 1.29 46.69 15.50
N ALA A 56 2.46 46.80 16.14
CA ALA A 56 3.54 45.83 16.00
C ALA A 56 3.16 44.44 16.55
N GLN A 57 2.47 44.40 17.69
CA GLN A 57 1.97 43.14 18.27
C GLN A 57 0.87 42.53 17.40
N GLN A 58 -0.02 43.35 16.84
CA GLN A 58 -1.05 42.89 15.90
C GLN A 58 -0.44 42.21 14.67
N THR A 59 0.65 42.75 14.12
CA THR A 59 1.38 42.11 13.01
C THR A 59 1.87 40.70 13.39
N MET A 60 2.42 40.53 14.61
CA MET A 60 2.88 39.21 15.06
C MET A 60 1.73 38.24 15.33
N PHE A 61 0.60 38.72 15.87
CA PHE A 61 -0.60 37.89 16.01
C PHE A 61 -1.18 37.47 14.66
N MET A 62 -1.21 38.37 13.67
CA MET A 62 -1.66 38.01 12.32
C MET A 62 -0.73 36.95 11.69
N LEU A 63 0.57 37.03 11.98
CA LEU A 63 1.52 36.00 11.55
C LEU A 63 1.27 34.66 12.25
N ALA A 64 1.04 34.66 13.57
CA ALA A 64 0.69 33.45 14.32
C ALA A 64 -0.67 32.88 13.93
N VAL A 65 -1.65 33.71 13.54
CA VAL A 65 -2.94 33.25 13.01
C VAL A 65 -2.75 32.53 11.69
N MET A 66 -1.95 33.10 10.79
CA MET A 66 -1.66 32.49 9.50
C MET A 66 -1.06 31.09 9.64
N THR A 67 -0.16 30.85 10.60
CA THR A 67 0.46 29.53 10.77
C THR A 67 -0.53 28.43 11.15
N TRP A 68 -1.71 28.78 11.68
CA TRP A 68 -2.81 27.83 11.90
C TRP A 68 -3.84 27.84 10.75
N ASP A 69 -4.16 29.02 10.20
CA ASP A 69 -5.06 29.19 9.05
C ASP A 69 -4.59 28.39 7.84
N ASP A 70 -3.28 28.35 7.60
CA ASP A 70 -2.66 27.58 6.54
C ASP A 70 -2.96 26.07 6.62
N LEU A 71 -3.27 25.54 7.81
CA LEU A 71 -3.33 24.10 8.05
C LEU A 71 -4.72 23.49 7.90
N VAL A 72 -5.77 24.28 8.15
CA VAL A 72 -7.12 23.77 8.37
C VAL A 72 -8.13 24.26 7.34
N ALA A 73 -9.23 23.52 7.15
CA ALA A 73 -10.26 23.88 6.20
C ALA A 73 -11.03 25.20 6.53
N PRO A 74 -11.33 25.54 7.81
CA PRO A 74 -11.95 26.82 8.14
C PRO A 74 -10.99 27.99 7.94
N ASN A 75 -11.46 29.04 7.26
CA ASN A 75 -10.65 30.25 7.04
C ASN A 75 -10.69 31.18 8.25
N PHE A 76 -9.55 31.79 8.59
CA PHE A 76 -9.45 32.76 9.67
C PHE A 76 -9.72 34.17 9.15
N THR A 77 -10.70 34.85 9.73
CA THR A 77 -11.10 36.20 9.28
C THR A 77 -11.03 37.21 10.41
N GLN A 78 -10.25 38.28 10.20
CA GLN A 78 -10.24 39.41 11.15
C GLN A 78 -11.58 40.16 11.10
N THR A 79 -12.14 40.48 12.27
CA THR A 79 -13.42 41.19 12.37
C THR A 79 -13.38 42.40 13.30
N GLY A 80 -14.30 43.35 13.08
CA GLY A 80 -14.55 44.50 13.95
C GLY A 80 -15.72 44.31 14.91
N LEU A 81 -16.29 43.10 14.98
CA LEU A 81 -17.47 42.80 15.79
C LEU A 81 -17.21 42.93 17.30
N ALA A 82 -18.29 43.06 18.06
CA ALA A 82 -18.25 43.14 19.52
C ALA A 82 -17.84 41.82 20.19
N THR A 83 -17.92 40.70 19.47
CA THR A 83 -17.49 39.35 19.86
C THR A 83 -16.89 38.65 18.63
N SER A 84 -15.88 37.80 18.83
CA SER A 84 -15.32 36.91 17.81
C SER A 84 -15.08 35.52 18.39
N ASN A 85 -14.59 34.58 17.60
CA ASN A 85 -14.15 33.29 18.14
C ASN A 85 -12.90 33.48 18.98
N ILE A 86 -11.93 34.27 18.49
CA ILE A 86 -10.63 34.46 19.15
C ILE A 86 -10.36 35.95 19.37
N GLU A 87 -9.83 36.32 20.54
CA GLU A 87 -9.41 37.69 20.84
C GLU A 87 -8.02 37.74 21.45
N PHE A 88 -7.18 38.66 20.98
CA PHE A 88 -5.83 38.84 21.53
C PHE A 88 -5.75 40.06 22.44
N ALA A 89 -5.48 39.84 23.73
CA ALA A 89 -5.51 40.90 24.73
C ALA A 89 -4.25 40.89 25.62
N TYR A 90 -3.85 42.08 26.09
CA TYR A 90 -2.80 42.22 27.09
C TYR A 90 -3.38 42.68 28.42
N THR A 91 -2.76 42.25 29.51
CA THR A 91 -3.05 42.75 30.87
C THR A 91 -1.80 42.71 31.75
N THR A 92 -1.84 43.36 32.90
CA THR A 92 -0.80 43.25 33.95
C THR A 92 -1.38 42.80 35.28
N THR A 93 -2.61 42.28 35.30
CA THR A 93 -3.32 41.81 36.49
C THR A 93 -4.05 40.52 36.19
N GLY A 94 -4.05 39.56 37.12
CA GLY A 94 -4.77 38.30 36.94
C GLY A 94 -4.14 37.38 35.88
N ILE A 95 -2.85 37.58 35.58
CA ILE A 95 -2.08 36.77 34.64
C ILE A 95 -0.65 36.59 35.18
N ASP A 96 -0.11 35.39 35.00
CA ASP A 96 1.29 35.10 35.32
C ASP A 96 2.18 35.39 34.10
N TYR A 97 2.01 34.64 33.00
CA TYR A 97 2.80 34.79 31.78
C TYR A 97 1.94 34.98 30.52
N ALA A 98 1.34 33.91 30.02
CA ALA A 98 0.30 33.89 28.98
C ALA A 98 -0.68 32.75 29.29
N HIS A 99 -1.91 32.84 28.78
CA HIS A 99 -2.84 31.71 28.73
C HIS A 99 -3.95 31.97 27.70
N ALA A 100 -4.63 30.92 27.28
CA ALA A 100 -5.83 31.02 26.46
C ALA A 100 -7.04 30.31 27.06
N TYR A 101 -8.22 30.79 26.70
CA TYR A 101 -9.46 30.07 26.91
C TYR A 101 -9.76 29.18 25.70
N TYR A 102 -10.08 27.92 25.93
CA TYR A 102 -10.55 26.98 24.90
C TYR A 102 -11.75 27.49 24.08
N PRO A 103 -12.08 26.82 22.96
CA PRO A 103 -13.30 27.08 22.21
C PRO A 103 -14.54 27.17 23.12
N SER A 104 -15.41 28.15 22.82
CA SER A 104 -16.46 28.79 23.66
C SER A 104 -16.05 30.10 24.34
N GLY A 105 -14.77 30.26 24.70
CA GLY A 105 -14.24 31.48 25.32
C GLY A 105 -13.23 32.21 24.44
N GLY A 106 -12.23 31.48 23.93
CA GLY A 106 -11.33 31.88 22.84
C GLY A 106 -10.41 33.08 23.03
N THR A 107 -10.59 33.86 24.10
CA THR A 107 -9.70 34.98 24.40
C THR A 107 -8.33 34.46 24.81
N VAL A 108 -7.28 35.03 24.22
CA VAL A 108 -5.88 34.77 24.51
C VAL A 108 -5.29 35.97 25.23
N TRP A 109 -4.76 35.74 26.42
CA TRP A 109 -4.20 36.79 27.28
C TRP A 109 -2.68 36.71 27.38
N PHE A 110 -2.04 37.86 27.29
CA PHE A 110 -0.59 38.02 27.45
C PHE A 110 -0.27 39.02 28.56
N ASN A 111 0.77 38.72 29.35
CA ASN A 111 1.25 39.66 30.35
C ASN A 111 2.03 40.82 29.71
N GLY A 112 1.46 42.01 29.76
CA GLY A 112 2.04 43.23 29.19
C GLY A 112 3.20 43.83 29.99
N ALA A 113 3.61 43.20 31.10
CA ALA A 113 4.82 43.51 31.82
C ALA A 113 6.01 42.62 31.41
N GLU A 114 5.77 41.50 30.73
CA GLU A 114 6.81 40.53 30.37
C GLU A 114 7.59 40.98 29.12
N PRO A 115 8.91 41.27 29.24
CA PRO A 115 9.70 41.79 28.12
C PRO A 115 9.69 40.88 26.88
N THR A 116 9.65 39.57 27.10
CA THR A 116 9.62 38.54 26.05
C THR A 116 8.28 38.50 25.29
N LEU A 117 7.19 38.98 25.90
CA LEU A 117 5.85 39.01 25.30
C LEU A 117 5.47 40.38 24.70
N VAL A 118 6.31 41.40 24.84
CA VAL A 118 6.08 42.75 24.28
C VAL A 118 6.98 43.09 23.09
N GLY A 119 8.18 42.50 23.02
CA GLY A 119 9.16 42.70 21.93
C GLY A 119 9.30 41.47 21.02
N ILE A 120 8.18 40.93 20.55
CA ILE A 120 8.14 39.65 19.84
C ILE A 120 8.67 39.79 18.41
N VAL A 121 9.49 38.83 18.01
CA VAL A 121 10.07 38.66 16.67
C VAL A 121 10.03 37.17 16.34
N VAL A 122 10.00 36.82 15.05
CA VAL A 122 10.01 35.42 14.59
C VAL A 122 11.20 34.66 15.18
N GLY A 123 10.94 33.44 15.63
CA GLY A 123 11.94 32.54 16.21
C GLY A 123 12.28 32.81 17.68
N SER A 124 11.76 33.88 18.29
CA SER A 124 11.90 34.10 19.73
C SER A 124 10.89 33.26 20.52
N TYR A 125 11.20 32.98 21.79
CA TYR A 125 10.30 32.29 22.70
C TYR A 125 8.92 32.97 22.81
N GLY A 126 8.86 34.31 22.74
CA GLY A 126 7.59 35.02 22.76
C GLY A 126 6.71 34.76 21.53
N PHE A 127 7.32 34.49 20.36
CA PHE A 127 6.56 34.10 19.17
C PHE A 127 6.05 32.65 19.27
N GLN A 128 6.89 31.73 19.78
CA GLN A 128 6.48 30.36 20.11
C GLN A 128 5.25 30.37 21.03
N VAL A 129 5.27 31.19 22.08
CA VAL A 129 4.13 31.33 23.02
C VAL A 129 2.89 31.85 22.31
N MET A 130 3.00 32.80 21.37
CA MET A 130 1.84 33.25 20.60
C MET A 130 1.18 32.12 19.81
N VAL A 131 1.97 31.27 19.15
CA VAL A 131 1.47 30.14 18.36
C VAL A 131 0.89 29.06 19.27
N HIS A 132 1.54 28.79 20.41
CA HIS A 132 1.10 27.85 21.45
C HIS A 132 -0.27 28.22 22.02
N GLU A 133 -0.42 29.45 22.50
CA GLU A 133 -1.67 29.89 23.14
C GLU A 133 -2.84 29.93 22.14
N LEU A 134 -2.55 30.19 20.86
CA LEU A 134 -3.54 30.06 19.81
C LEU A 134 -3.98 28.59 19.61
N GLY A 135 -3.07 27.62 19.75
CA GLY A 135 -3.40 26.19 19.76
C GLY A 135 -4.46 25.84 20.83
N HIS A 136 -4.32 26.36 22.04
CA HIS A 136 -5.33 26.22 23.09
C HIS A 136 -6.68 26.85 22.72
N ALA A 137 -6.67 28.08 22.16
CA ALA A 137 -7.89 28.73 21.69
C ALA A 137 -8.57 28.00 20.53
N LEU A 138 -7.85 27.11 19.84
CA LEU A 138 -8.36 26.20 18.82
C LEU A 138 -8.75 24.81 19.35
N GLY A 139 -8.43 24.49 20.61
CA GLY A 139 -8.86 23.25 21.24
C GLY A 139 -7.76 22.23 21.50
N LEU A 140 -6.49 22.60 21.39
CA LEU A 140 -5.39 21.69 21.75
C LEU A 140 -5.09 21.74 23.25
N ASP A 141 -4.80 20.59 23.84
CA ASP A 141 -4.25 20.41 25.18
C ASP A 141 -2.72 20.40 25.15
N HIS A 142 -2.09 20.48 26.32
CA HIS A 142 -0.68 20.16 26.45
C HIS A 142 -0.42 18.66 26.23
N MET A 143 0.83 18.30 25.93
CA MET A 143 1.27 16.91 25.79
C MET A 143 1.29 16.11 27.12
N GLY A 144 0.87 16.71 28.23
CA GLY A 144 0.69 16.05 29.52
C GLY A 144 -0.20 16.88 30.45
N ASP A 145 -0.59 16.31 31.59
CA ASP A 145 -1.40 17.00 32.61
C ASP A 145 -0.51 17.92 33.47
N TYR A 146 -0.08 19.03 32.86
CA TYR A 146 0.69 20.08 33.50
C TYR A 146 0.19 21.46 33.05
N ASN A 147 0.41 22.48 33.88
CA ASN A 147 0.00 23.85 33.58
C ASN A 147 0.86 24.87 34.33
N GLY A 148 1.37 25.88 33.61
CA GLY A 148 2.13 26.98 34.20
C GLY A 148 3.41 26.57 34.94
N GLU A 149 3.85 27.39 35.88
CA GLU A 149 5.07 27.14 36.65
C GLU A 149 4.92 25.90 37.56
N GLY A 150 5.85 24.94 37.45
CA GLY A 150 5.86 23.73 38.27
C GLY A 150 7.07 22.84 37.99
N ALA A 151 7.29 21.85 38.86
CA ALA A 151 8.32 20.82 38.69
C ALA A 151 7.73 19.63 37.93
N TRP A 152 7.42 19.83 36.65
CA TRP A 152 6.78 18.85 35.78
C TRP A 152 7.80 17.84 35.23
N THR A 153 7.32 16.64 34.94
CA THR A 153 8.07 15.59 34.24
C THR A 153 7.32 15.22 32.96
N PRO A 154 8.03 14.89 31.87
CA PRO A 154 7.37 14.59 30.60
C PRO A 154 6.52 13.32 30.71
N SER A 155 5.40 13.30 29.98
CA SER A 155 4.46 12.17 29.95
C SER A 155 4.91 11.05 29.01
N SER A 156 5.64 11.40 27.96
CA SER A 156 6.02 10.55 26.84
C SER A 156 7.27 11.08 26.14
N TYR A 157 7.87 10.28 25.26
CA TYR A 157 8.94 10.72 24.37
C TYR A 157 8.48 11.86 23.44
N GLN A 158 7.22 11.83 23.01
CA GLN A 158 6.59 12.81 22.14
C GLN A 158 6.30 14.15 22.82
N ASP A 159 6.31 14.19 24.15
CA ASP A 159 6.15 15.40 24.94
C ASP A 159 7.41 16.27 24.82
N SER A 160 7.59 16.87 23.64
CA SER A 160 8.70 17.76 23.30
C SER A 160 8.26 18.79 22.27
N VAL A 161 8.77 20.01 22.38
CA VAL A 161 8.60 21.09 21.40
C VAL A 161 9.16 20.75 20.02
N VAL A 162 10.01 19.72 19.90
CA VAL A 162 10.44 19.17 18.60
C VAL A 162 9.24 18.60 17.82
N LEU A 163 8.27 18.01 18.52
CA LEU A 163 7.15 17.29 17.91
C LEU A 163 5.81 18.01 18.10
N SER A 164 5.63 18.77 19.18
CA SER A 164 4.43 19.56 19.45
C SER A 164 4.78 20.86 20.17
N ILE A 165 4.42 22.00 19.59
CA ILE A 165 4.57 23.32 20.20
C ILE A 165 3.78 23.46 21.52
N MET A 166 2.82 22.55 21.75
CA MET A 166 2.05 22.47 22.99
C MET A 166 2.82 21.86 24.18
N SER A 167 4.05 21.36 23.96
CA SER A 167 4.89 20.81 25.02
C SER A 167 5.67 21.87 25.80
N TYR A 168 5.96 21.59 27.08
CA TYR A 168 6.87 22.38 27.93
C TYR A 168 8.31 21.87 27.93
N PHE A 169 8.60 20.75 27.25
CA PHE A 169 9.90 20.11 27.25
C PHE A 169 10.61 20.23 25.90
N GLY A 170 11.94 20.25 25.90
CA GLY A 170 12.76 20.20 24.69
C GLY A 170 13.83 21.30 24.68
N PRO A 171 14.51 21.52 23.55
CA PRO A 171 15.71 22.36 23.52
C PRO A 171 15.42 23.82 23.86
N SER A 172 14.45 24.43 23.17
CA SER A 172 14.02 25.83 23.35
C SER A 172 12.84 26.01 24.32
N ALA A 173 12.42 24.93 24.98
CA ALA A 173 11.34 24.94 25.95
C ALA A 173 11.83 25.34 27.35
N PRO A 174 10.95 25.78 28.27
CA PRO A 174 11.35 26.16 29.62
C PRO A 174 11.93 24.99 30.43
N LEU A 175 11.52 23.75 30.13
CA LEU A 175 12.01 22.54 30.79
C LEU A 175 12.86 21.71 29.81
N ARG A 176 14.01 21.23 30.26
CA ARG A 176 14.88 20.35 29.47
C ARG A 176 14.84 18.94 30.05
N SER A 177 14.64 17.95 29.19
CA SER A 177 14.73 16.53 29.55
C SER A 177 15.49 15.76 28.48
N SER A 178 16.32 14.82 28.89
CA SER A 178 16.99 13.88 27.98
C SER A 178 16.11 12.68 27.62
N GLU A 179 14.90 12.60 28.17
CA GLU A 179 13.98 11.48 27.97
C GLU A 179 13.03 11.71 26.78
N VAL A 180 12.96 12.94 26.26
CA VAL A 180 12.02 13.33 25.19
C VAL A 180 12.75 13.53 23.85
N ALA A 181 12.00 13.71 22.76
CA ALA A 181 12.58 14.05 21.47
C ALA A 181 13.48 15.29 21.59
N SER A 182 14.70 15.19 21.07
CA SER A 182 15.75 16.20 21.24
C SER A 182 16.26 16.71 19.90
N ALA A 183 16.62 17.99 19.88
CA ALA A 183 17.26 18.66 18.75
C ALA A 183 18.24 19.73 19.28
N ASP A 184 19.13 20.24 18.44
CA ASP A 184 19.95 21.42 18.70
C ASP A 184 19.49 22.54 17.77
N TRP A 185 18.85 23.54 18.35
CA TRP A 185 18.33 24.72 17.67
C TRP A 185 19.13 25.98 18.01
N THR A 186 20.40 25.80 18.33
CA THR A 186 21.35 26.89 18.48
C THR A 186 21.80 27.34 17.10
N GLY A 187 21.37 28.53 16.69
CA GLY A 187 21.77 29.14 15.43
C GLY A 187 23.27 29.45 15.39
N THR A 188 23.79 29.70 14.20
CA THR A 188 25.20 30.07 13.99
C THR A 188 25.61 31.39 14.66
N ASP A 189 24.64 32.20 15.10
CA ASP A 189 24.85 33.40 15.92
C ASP A 189 25.01 33.10 17.43
N GLY A 190 24.90 31.82 17.82
CA GLY A 190 25.02 31.34 19.19
C GLY A 190 23.75 31.50 20.03
N ARG A 191 22.61 31.83 19.43
CA ARG A 191 21.32 31.94 20.11
C ARG A 191 20.44 30.72 19.87
N GLU A 192 19.62 30.39 20.85
CA GLU A 192 18.63 29.33 20.75
C GLU A 192 17.31 29.88 20.16
N TYR A 193 16.73 29.15 19.23
CA TYR A 193 15.51 29.52 18.51
C TYR A 193 14.34 28.60 18.87
N GLY A 194 13.13 29.18 18.92
CA GLY A 194 11.88 28.45 19.14
C GLY A 194 11.13 28.10 17.85
N PRO A 195 10.20 27.14 17.88
CA PRO A 195 9.27 26.84 16.80
C PRO A 195 8.54 28.07 16.30
N GLN A 196 8.38 28.14 14.98
CA GLN A 196 7.79 29.27 14.26
C GLN A 196 6.48 28.89 13.55
N THR A 197 6.15 27.61 13.55
CA THR A 197 4.87 27.05 13.09
C THR A 197 4.39 26.04 14.14
N PRO A 198 3.12 25.61 14.08
CA PRO A 198 2.74 24.33 14.66
C PRO A 198 3.68 23.22 14.17
N MET A 199 4.00 22.28 15.05
CA MET A 199 4.93 21.19 14.79
C MET A 199 4.18 19.94 14.34
N LEU A 200 4.91 18.90 13.95
CA LEU A 200 4.37 17.72 13.26
C LEU A 200 3.10 17.13 13.91
N ASN A 201 3.09 16.94 15.22
CA ASN A 201 1.94 16.38 15.94
C ASN A 201 0.80 17.38 16.08
N ASP A 202 1.10 18.68 16.17
CA ASP A 202 0.07 19.72 16.22
C ASP A 202 -0.72 19.77 14.91
N ILE A 203 -0.01 19.71 13.78
CA ILE A 203 -0.60 19.70 12.44
C ILE A 203 -1.48 18.46 12.26
N MET A 204 -0.96 17.27 12.61
CA MET A 204 -1.71 16.02 12.55
C MET A 204 -3.04 16.13 13.32
N VAL A 205 -2.99 16.60 14.57
CA VAL A 205 -4.18 16.64 15.42
C VAL A 205 -5.16 17.73 14.98
N ILE A 206 -4.68 18.93 14.64
CA ILE A 206 -5.55 20.03 14.25
C ILE A 206 -6.28 19.75 12.92
N GLN A 207 -5.62 19.06 11.99
CA GLN A 207 -6.25 18.65 10.73
C GLN A 207 -7.28 17.53 10.94
N ASN A 208 -7.07 16.63 11.90
CA ASN A 208 -8.11 15.67 12.29
C ASN A 208 -9.31 16.34 12.96
N MET A 209 -9.11 17.46 13.67
CA MET A 209 -10.19 18.22 14.32
C MET A 209 -11.00 19.09 13.36
N TYR A 210 -10.34 19.72 12.38
CA TYR A 210 -10.94 20.76 11.52
C TYR A 210 -10.95 20.43 10.01
N GLY A 211 -10.34 19.31 9.61
CA GLY A 211 -10.04 19.01 8.22
C GLY A 211 -8.79 19.76 7.74
N ALA A 212 -7.98 19.14 6.88
CA ALA A 212 -6.82 19.80 6.27
C ALA A 212 -7.24 20.86 5.25
N SER A 213 -6.51 21.97 5.18
CA SER A 213 -6.69 22.95 4.10
C SER A 213 -6.41 22.31 2.74
N THR A 214 -7.17 22.71 1.73
CA THR A 214 -6.97 22.28 0.33
C THR A 214 -6.58 23.45 -0.57
N THR A 215 -6.42 24.64 -0.01
CA THR A 215 -6.19 25.89 -0.73
C THR A 215 -4.86 26.53 -0.40
N THR A 216 -4.14 25.99 0.57
CA THR A 216 -2.86 26.54 1.01
C THR A 216 -1.78 26.17 0.00
N ARG A 217 -1.28 27.18 -0.72
CA ARG A 217 -0.09 27.09 -1.59
C ARG A 217 -0.18 26.06 -2.72
N THR A 218 -1.36 25.85 -3.31
CA THR A 218 -1.65 24.83 -4.35
C THR A 218 -0.89 24.90 -5.70
N GLY A 219 0.14 25.74 -5.84
CA GLY A 219 0.99 25.78 -7.04
C GLY A 219 2.45 25.68 -6.63
N ASP A 220 3.36 25.54 -7.60
CA ASP A 220 4.80 25.29 -7.35
C ASP A 220 5.41 26.29 -6.37
N THR A 221 5.66 25.84 -5.15
CA THR A 221 6.12 26.65 -4.04
C THR A 221 7.59 26.38 -3.73
N VAL A 222 8.37 27.45 -3.56
CA VAL A 222 9.75 27.36 -3.08
C VAL A 222 9.79 27.76 -1.62
N TYR A 223 10.15 26.81 -0.75
CA TYR A 223 10.44 27.04 0.65
C TYR A 223 11.95 27.26 0.82
N GLY A 224 12.34 28.22 1.65
CA GLY A 224 13.74 28.52 1.93
C GLY A 224 14.32 29.63 1.06
N PHE A 225 15.52 29.43 0.52
CA PHE A 225 16.18 30.44 -0.29
C PHE A 225 15.51 30.62 -1.64
N GLY A 226 15.36 31.87 -2.08
CA GLY A 226 14.64 32.16 -3.33
C GLY A 226 13.14 31.85 -3.25
N SER A 227 12.58 31.84 -2.04
CA SER A 227 11.16 31.58 -1.83
C SER A 227 10.28 32.50 -2.69
N ASN A 228 9.23 31.92 -3.27
CA ASN A 228 8.19 32.66 -3.98
C ASN A 228 6.97 32.96 -3.09
N ILE A 229 7.03 32.62 -1.81
CA ILE A 229 6.01 32.96 -0.81
C ILE A 229 6.11 34.46 -0.51
N THR A 230 4.97 35.16 -0.60
CA THR A 230 4.91 36.62 -0.43
C THR A 230 4.05 37.03 0.76
N GLY A 231 4.00 38.33 1.04
CA GLY A 231 3.21 38.88 2.14
C GLY A 231 3.79 38.53 3.52
N ASN A 232 2.93 38.34 4.50
CA ASN A 232 3.38 38.07 5.88
C ASN A 232 4.09 36.72 5.99
N ALA A 233 3.71 35.72 5.18
CA ALA A 233 4.21 34.34 5.26
C ALA A 233 5.70 34.24 4.91
N ALA A 234 6.19 35.17 4.09
CA ALA A 234 7.62 35.28 3.75
C ALA A 234 8.50 35.43 5.00
N ASN A 235 8.01 36.02 6.09
CA ASN A 235 8.79 36.16 7.33
C ASN A 235 9.07 34.82 8.04
N ILE A 236 8.39 33.73 7.66
CA ILE A 236 8.63 32.38 8.16
C ILE A 236 9.41 31.56 7.13
N TYR A 237 8.97 31.59 5.87
CA TYR A 237 9.41 30.63 4.86
C TYR A 237 10.51 31.13 3.90
N ASP A 238 10.83 32.43 3.87
CA ASP A 238 11.99 32.96 3.14
C ASP A 238 13.21 32.98 4.07
N PHE A 239 14.22 32.16 3.79
CA PHE A 239 15.39 32.02 4.67
C PHE A 239 16.38 33.20 4.57
N ILE A 240 16.15 34.15 3.67
CA ILE A 240 16.82 35.46 3.72
C ILE A 240 16.26 36.30 4.88
N LEU A 241 14.95 36.23 5.11
CA LEU A 241 14.26 36.95 6.19
C LEU A 241 14.31 36.16 7.51
N ASN A 242 14.24 34.84 7.43
CA ASN A 242 14.29 33.91 8.56
C ASN A 242 15.52 32.98 8.45
N PRO A 243 16.71 33.44 8.85
CA PRO A 243 17.94 32.68 8.68
C PRO A 243 18.05 31.45 9.61
N HIS A 244 17.18 31.31 10.62
CA HIS A 244 17.21 30.21 11.60
C HIS A 244 15.82 29.57 11.73
N PRO A 245 15.35 28.88 10.67
CA PRO A 245 14.00 28.33 10.63
C PRO A 245 13.88 27.10 11.52
N ILE A 246 12.88 27.13 12.40
CA ILE A 246 12.39 25.98 13.19
C ILE A 246 10.90 25.82 12.84
N LEU A 247 10.57 24.93 11.91
CA LEU A 247 9.23 24.87 11.33
C LEU A 247 8.85 23.49 10.81
N THR A 248 7.55 23.30 10.60
CA THR A 248 6.99 22.20 9.82
C THR A 248 6.31 22.77 8.57
N ILE A 249 6.65 22.25 7.40
CA ILE A 249 6.12 22.64 6.11
C ILE A 249 4.80 21.92 5.87
N PHE A 250 3.77 22.67 5.49
CA PHE A 250 2.53 22.15 4.96
C PHE A 250 2.24 22.81 3.61
N ASP A 251 1.93 21.99 2.62
CA ASP A 251 1.51 22.39 1.29
C ASP A 251 0.31 21.52 0.86
N SER A 252 -0.63 22.10 0.12
CA SER A 252 -1.83 21.39 -0.35
C SER A 252 -1.65 20.75 -1.73
N ALA A 253 -0.79 21.30 -2.59
CA ALA A 253 -0.51 20.79 -3.94
C ALA A 253 0.56 21.64 -4.63
N GLY A 254 1.22 21.09 -5.64
CA GLY A 254 2.19 21.83 -6.44
C GLY A 254 3.31 20.91 -6.87
N ASN A 255 4.32 21.46 -7.55
CA ASN A 255 5.64 20.85 -7.61
C ASN A 255 6.60 21.73 -6.81
N ASP A 256 6.78 21.37 -5.55
CA ASP A 256 7.35 22.21 -4.51
C ASP A 256 8.83 21.91 -4.29
N THR A 257 9.57 22.89 -3.79
CA THR A 257 11.02 22.79 -3.58
C THR A 257 11.41 23.26 -2.19
N LEU A 258 12.12 22.41 -1.44
CA LEU A 258 12.88 22.82 -0.27
C LEU A 258 14.28 23.27 -0.71
N ASN A 259 14.51 24.58 -0.70
CA ASN A 259 15.75 25.18 -1.17
C ASN A 259 16.63 25.68 -0.02
N LEU A 260 17.74 24.99 0.23
CA LEU A 260 18.71 25.28 1.29
C LEU A 260 20.01 25.90 0.75
N SER A 261 20.01 26.37 -0.51
CA SER A 261 21.21 26.77 -1.26
C SER A 261 22.04 27.90 -0.65
N GLY A 262 21.49 28.66 0.29
CA GLY A 262 22.17 29.82 0.90
C GLY A 262 23.09 29.47 2.07
N TRP A 263 23.14 28.20 2.51
CA TRP A 263 24.00 27.77 3.60
C TRP A 263 25.24 27.01 3.12
N ALA A 264 26.33 27.12 3.88
CA ALA A 264 27.61 26.45 3.61
C ALA A 264 27.92 25.32 4.61
N THR A 265 27.05 25.12 5.60
CA THR A 265 27.13 23.98 6.52
C THR A 265 26.45 22.77 5.90
N PRO A 266 26.95 21.55 6.15
CA PRO A 266 26.26 20.31 5.77
C PRO A 266 24.80 20.31 6.21
N SER A 267 23.92 19.86 5.31
CA SER A 267 22.50 19.63 5.53
C SER A 267 22.18 18.15 5.33
N ASP A 268 21.23 17.64 6.09
CA ASP A 268 20.65 16.31 5.95
C ASP A 268 19.16 16.51 5.62
N ILE A 269 18.81 16.34 4.36
CA ILE A 269 17.52 16.69 3.76
C ILE A 269 16.72 15.43 3.49
N HIS A 270 15.49 15.38 3.99
CA HIS A 270 14.55 14.27 3.79
C HIS A 270 13.23 14.82 3.26
N LEU A 271 12.80 14.34 2.08
CA LEU A 271 11.56 14.79 1.42
C LEU A 271 10.33 13.92 1.75
N GLU A 272 10.50 12.91 2.58
CA GLU A 272 9.40 12.03 3.01
C GLU A 272 8.41 12.79 3.91
N SER A 273 7.12 12.54 3.73
CA SER A 273 6.08 13.12 4.60
C SER A 273 6.28 12.68 6.04
N GLY A 274 6.29 13.62 6.99
CA GLY A 274 6.57 13.37 8.40
C GLY A 274 8.05 13.33 8.77
N ALA A 275 8.97 13.44 7.81
CA ALA A 275 10.40 13.43 8.10
C ALA A 275 10.92 14.79 8.59
N PHE A 276 12.03 14.73 9.32
CA PHE A 276 12.80 15.90 9.74
C PHE A 276 14.08 16.00 8.92
N SER A 277 14.42 17.23 8.56
CA SER A 277 15.69 17.64 7.97
C SER A 277 16.50 18.46 8.99
N SER A 278 17.82 18.38 8.88
CA SER A 278 18.79 19.13 9.68
C SER A 278 19.59 20.07 8.79
N ALA A 279 19.63 21.36 9.11
CA ALA A 279 20.31 22.35 8.28
C ALA A 279 20.84 23.54 9.07
N ASN A 280 21.72 24.33 8.44
CA ASN A 280 22.35 25.52 9.03
C ASN A 280 23.09 25.24 10.36
N GLY A 281 23.66 24.04 10.51
CA GLY A 281 24.32 23.60 11.74
C GLY A 281 23.39 23.25 12.90
N MET A 282 22.07 23.26 12.68
CA MET A 282 21.05 22.79 13.62
C MET A 282 20.62 21.36 13.28
N THR A 283 19.95 20.68 14.21
CA THR A 283 19.38 19.34 13.99
C THR A 283 17.86 19.37 14.04
N ASN A 284 17.20 18.55 13.21
CA ASN A 284 15.75 18.36 13.17
C ASN A 284 14.96 19.68 13.24
N ASN A 285 15.35 20.68 12.46
CA ASN A 285 14.78 22.02 12.51
C ASN A 285 13.75 22.29 11.41
N ILE A 286 13.69 21.47 10.36
CA ILE A 286 12.71 21.61 9.28
C ILE A 286 12.00 20.27 9.12
N ALA A 287 10.70 20.21 9.36
CA ALA A 287 9.90 19.01 9.12
C ALA A 287 8.94 19.19 7.94
N ILE A 288 8.43 18.09 7.40
CA ILE A 288 7.32 18.08 6.44
C ILE A 288 6.11 17.43 7.12
N ALA A 289 4.94 18.05 7.06
CA ALA A 289 3.72 17.51 7.65
C ALA A 289 3.32 16.17 6.99
N TYR A 290 2.67 15.27 7.73
CA TYR A 290 2.20 13.98 7.18
C TYR A 290 1.26 14.12 5.97
N SER A 291 0.51 15.21 5.92
CA SER A 291 -0.45 15.51 4.86
C SER A 291 0.16 16.27 3.67
N ALA A 292 1.45 16.60 3.72
CA ALA A 292 2.12 17.42 2.72
C ALA A 292 3.11 16.60 1.89
N VAL A 293 3.33 17.05 0.67
CA VAL A 293 4.27 16.47 -0.29
C VAL A 293 5.21 17.58 -0.73
N ILE A 294 6.51 17.29 -0.81
CA ILE A 294 7.51 18.19 -1.38
C ILE A 294 8.34 17.38 -2.37
N GLU A 295 8.35 17.79 -3.64
CA GLU A 295 8.92 17.01 -4.74
C GLU A 295 10.42 17.24 -4.90
N ASN A 296 10.95 18.41 -4.53
CA ASN A 296 12.28 18.81 -4.95
C ASN A 296 13.13 19.32 -3.77
N ALA A 297 14.44 19.13 -3.87
CA ALA A 297 15.40 19.63 -2.89
C ALA A 297 16.59 20.30 -3.58
N VAL A 298 17.11 21.35 -2.94
CA VAL A 298 18.37 22.00 -3.31
C VAL A 298 19.24 22.12 -2.07
N GLY A 299 20.39 21.46 -2.09
CA GLY A 299 21.45 21.56 -1.09
C GLY A 299 22.22 22.89 -1.17
N GLY A 300 23.09 23.09 -0.19
CA GLY A 300 23.94 24.26 -0.01
C GLY A 300 25.32 24.11 -0.65
N ALA A 301 26.30 24.77 -0.03
CA ALA A 301 27.72 24.64 -0.35
C ALA A 301 28.46 23.66 0.60
N GLY A 302 27.70 22.96 1.45
CA GLY A 302 28.20 21.97 2.41
C GLY A 302 28.31 20.59 1.77
N ASN A 303 28.76 19.58 2.52
CA ASN A 303 28.66 18.20 2.05
C ASN A 303 27.31 17.67 2.50
N ASP A 304 26.32 17.73 1.62
CA ASP A 304 24.94 17.50 1.99
C ASP A 304 24.52 16.05 1.77
N THR A 305 23.52 15.60 2.52
CA THR A 305 22.82 14.33 2.29
C THR A 305 21.39 14.65 1.91
N ILE A 306 20.89 14.08 0.82
CA ILE A 306 19.54 14.33 0.31
C ILE A 306 18.86 13.00 0.04
N THR A 307 17.72 12.76 0.66
CA THR A 307 16.86 11.61 0.44
C THR A 307 15.52 12.08 -0.16
N GLY A 308 15.23 11.59 -1.37
CA GLY A 308 13.95 11.78 -2.06
C GLY A 308 12.80 11.03 -1.38
N ASN A 309 11.64 11.02 -2.02
CA ASN A 309 10.47 10.29 -1.56
C ASN A 309 10.02 9.28 -2.63
N ALA A 310 8.72 8.94 -2.67
CA ALA A 310 8.21 7.95 -3.63
C ALA A 310 7.76 8.54 -4.97
N LEU A 311 7.94 9.86 -5.16
CA LEU A 311 7.56 10.60 -6.36
C LEU A 311 8.78 10.87 -7.24
N SER A 312 8.54 11.43 -8.43
CA SER A 312 9.64 11.94 -9.26
C SER A 312 10.24 13.19 -8.64
N ASN A 313 11.43 13.08 -8.06
CA ASN A 313 12.13 14.18 -7.43
C ASN A 313 13.16 14.83 -8.36
N ARG A 314 13.31 16.16 -8.24
CA ARG A 314 14.45 16.89 -8.80
C ARG A 314 15.39 17.32 -7.68
N LEU A 315 16.56 16.70 -7.64
CA LEU A 315 17.52 16.82 -6.53
C LEU A 315 18.79 17.52 -6.99
N ASP A 316 19.12 18.65 -6.38
CA ASP A 316 20.33 19.43 -6.63
C ASP A 316 21.18 19.42 -5.37
N GLY A 317 22.39 18.86 -5.41
CA GLY A 317 23.31 18.86 -4.26
C GLY A 317 23.85 20.25 -3.94
N GLY A 318 23.89 21.15 -4.92
CA GLY A 318 24.61 22.41 -4.83
C GLY A 318 26.10 22.20 -5.08
N GLY A 319 26.94 22.67 -4.17
CA GLY A 319 28.37 22.44 -4.21
C GLY A 319 28.83 21.76 -2.93
N GLY A 320 29.82 20.88 -2.98
CA GLY A 320 30.11 20.06 -1.82
C GLY A 320 30.72 18.74 -2.22
N ASN A 321 30.57 17.73 -1.38
CA ASN A 321 30.68 16.34 -1.82
C ASN A 321 29.43 15.67 -1.27
N ASP A 322 28.41 15.57 -2.10
CA ASP A 322 27.06 15.28 -1.64
C ASP A 322 26.72 13.79 -1.76
N THR A 323 25.78 13.33 -0.95
CA THR A 323 25.19 11.99 -1.06
C THR A 323 23.71 12.13 -1.32
N ILE A 324 23.27 11.66 -2.49
CA ILE A 324 21.92 11.91 -3.00
C ILE A 324 21.26 10.58 -3.34
N ASP A 325 20.14 10.28 -2.68
CA ASP A 325 19.30 9.13 -2.96
C ASP A 325 17.96 9.60 -3.52
N GLY A 326 17.62 9.20 -4.75
CA GLY A 326 16.34 9.55 -5.37
C GLY A 326 15.14 8.87 -4.73
N GLY A 327 15.32 7.73 -4.05
CA GLY A 327 14.20 6.96 -3.52
C GLY A 327 13.48 6.14 -4.59
N ASN A 328 12.15 6.10 -4.54
CA ASN A 328 11.35 5.46 -5.60
C ASN A 328 10.84 6.55 -6.53
N GLY A 329 10.68 6.26 -7.81
CA GLY A 329 10.04 7.21 -8.72
C GLY A 329 10.80 7.30 -10.02
N THR A 330 10.91 8.51 -10.55
CA THR A 330 11.76 8.78 -11.70
C THR A 330 12.47 10.07 -11.40
N ASP A 331 13.71 9.94 -10.98
CA ASP A 331 14.42 10.99 -10.26
C ASP A 331 15.48 11.63 -11.13
N THR A 332 15.61 12.94 -10.95
CA THR A 332 16.53 13.77 -11.73
C THR A 332 17.53 14.43 -10.80
N ALA A 333 18.78 13.97 -10.85
CA ALA A 333 19.90 14.68 -10.26
C ALA A 333 20.27 15.89 -11.13
N VAL A 334 20.53 17.03 -10.49
CA VAL A 334 20.86 18.29 -11.16
C VAL A 334 22.32 18.60 -10.94
N LEU A 335 23.00 18.92 -12.03
CA LEU A 335 24.42 19.21 -12.07
C LEU A 335 24.65 20.56 -12.77
N PRO A 336 25.28 21.54 -12.10
CA PRO A 336 25.30 22.93 -12.56
C PRO A 336 26.19 23.20 -13.78
N ASP A 337 27.15 22.33 -14.11
CA ASP A 337 28.05 22.49 -15.25
C ASP A 337 27.56 21.74 -16.50
N ASN A 338 28.19 21.99 -17.65
CA ASN A 338 27.97 21.20 -18.87
C ASN A 338 28.45 19.75 -18.70
N TYR A 339 27.83 18.79 -19.37
CA TYR A 339 28.19 17.36 -19.30
C TYR A 339 29.68 17.08 -19.53
N SER A 340 30.33 17.79 -20.46
CA SER A 340 31.76 17.62 -20.77
C SER A 340 32.71 18.01 -19.63
N SER A 341 32.20 18.69 -18.60
CA SER A 341 32.96 19.13 -17.43
C SER A 341 33.03 18.07 -16.32
N TYR A 342 32.29 16.97 -16.46
CA TYR A 342 32.17 15.93 -15.45
C TYR A 342 32.97 14.68 -15.78
N THR A 343 33.39 13.97 -14.72
CA THR A 343 33.88 12.59 -14.80
C THR A 343 32.93 11.66 -14.05
N PHE A 344 32.70 10.47 -14.61
CA PHE A 344 31.71 9.52 -14.12
C PHE A 344 32.35 8.16 -13.80
N ASN A 345 32.05 7.65 -12.61
CA ASN A 345 32.33 6.27 -12.19
C ASN A 345 31.03 5.61 -11.73
N TYR A 346 30.83 4.34 -12.03
CA TYR A 346 29.67 3.57 -11.57
C TYR A 346 30.14 2.28 -10.90
N ASP A 347 29.76 2.10 -9.63
CA ASP A 347 29.96 0.86 -8.89
C ASP A 347 28.73 -0.03 -9.06
N ALA A 348 28.85 -1.08 -9.87
CA ALA A 348 27.75 -1.99 -10.16
C ALA A 348 27.33 -2.87 -8.96
N ILE A 349 28.22 -3.08 -7.98
CA ILE A 349 27.93 -3.88 -6.79
C ILE A 349 27.11 -3.05 -5.81
N ALA A 350 27.58 -1.82 -5.54
CA ALA A 350 26.89 -0.89 -4.67
C ALA A 350 25.68 -0.20 -5.34
N LYS A 351 25.61 -0.24 -6.68
CA LYS A 351 24.65 0.48 -7.52
C LYS A 351 24.72 2.00 -7.32
N LEU A 352 25.93 2.52 -7.20
CA LEU A 352 26.19 3.95 -6.95
C LEU A 352 26.90 4.59 -8.12
N TYR A 353 26.46 5.79 -8.50
CA TYR A 353 27.23 6.68 -9.37
C TYR A 353 28.08 7.60 -8.51
N THR A 354 29.36 7.75 -8.86
CA THR A 354 30.21 8.82 -8.37
C THR A 354 30.45 9.79 -9.52
N VAL A 355 30.02 11.04 -9.36
CA VAL A 355 30.13 12.08 -10.37
C VAL A 355 30.99 13.21 -9.81
N THR A 356 32.05 13.58 -10.52
CA THR A 356 32.95 14.66 -10.09
C THR A 356 32.91 15.82 -11.08
N GLY A 357 32.58 17.02 -10.60
CA GLY A 357 32.59 18.28 -11.33
C GLY A 357 33.35 19.38 -10.60
N ALA A 358 33.66 20.48 -11.30
CA ALA A 358 34.41 21.59 -10.71
C ALA A 358 33.55 22.44 -9.77
N SER A 359 32.27 22.63 -10.10
CA SER A 359 31.34 23.43 -9.28
C SER A 359 30.56 22.62 -8.26
N SER A 360 30.16 21.38 -8.56
CA SER A 360 29.44 20.53 -7.60
C SER A 360 30.37 19.79 -6.65
N GLY A 361 31.60 19.47 -7.06
CA GLY A 361 32.54 18.66 -6.28
C GLY A 361 32.40 17.17 -6.61
N THR A 362 32.53 16.27 -5.64
CA THR A 362 32.44 14.81 -5.85
C THR A 362 31.24 14.22 -5.14
N ASP A 363 30.23 13.90 -5.93
CA ASP A 363 28.89 13.55 -5.46
C ASP A 363 28.62 12.06 -5.69
N ILE A 364 27.86 11.46 -4.78
CA ILE A 364 27.45 10.05 -4.81
C ILE A 364 25.95 9.99 -5.00
N PHE A 365 25.49 9.24 -6.00
CA PHE A 365 24.08 9.09 -6.34
C PHE A 365 23.63 7.63 -6.27
N SER A 366 22.46 7.39 -5.67
CA SER A 366 21.69 6.15 -5.74
C SER A 366 20.27 6.43 -6.24
N ASN A 367 19.66 5.44 -6.89
CA ASN A 367 18.26 5.52 -7.35
C ASN A 367 17.96 6.80 -8.17
N ILE A 368 18.82 7.12 -9.14
CA ILE A 368 18.64 8.26 -10.05
C ILE A 368 18.50 7.75 -11.49
N GLU A 369 17.40 8.07 -12.15
CA GLU A 369 17.17 7.71 -13.55
C GLU A 369 17.76 8.72 -14.54
N TYR A 370 17.80 10.01 -14.17
CA TYR A 370 18.21 11.09 -15.05
C TYR A 370 19.19 12.06 -14.40
N PHE A 371 20.12 12.57 -15.20
CA PHE A 371 21.08 13.61 -14.83
C PHE A 371 20.88 14.83 -15.74
N GLN A 372 20.43 15.93 -15.15
CA GLN A 372 20.26 17.22 -15.79
C GLN A 372 21.55 18.03 -15.65
N PHE A 373 22.29 18.17 -16.75
CA PHE A 373 23.44 19.07 -16.88
C PHE A 373 22.99 20.44 -17.41
N ALA A 374 23.86 21.44 -17.37
CA ALA A 374 23.53 22.77 -17.90
C ALA A 374 23.20 22.78 -19.42
N ASP A 375 23.75 21.83 -20.18
CA ASP A 375 23.61 21.75 -21.64
C ASP A 375 22.70 20.62 -22.15
N GLN A 376 22.41 19.61 -21.32
CA GLN A 376 21.59 18.46 -21.73
C GLN A 376 21.07 17.63 -20.55
N LEU A 377 19.98 16.90 -20.81
CA LEU A 377 19.45 15.85 -19.94
C LEU A 377 19.88 14.49 -20.48
N LEU A 378 20.47 13.64 -19.64
CA LEU A 378 20.86 12.28 -20.00
C LEU A 378 20.25 11.29 -19.02
N ALA A 379 19.82 10.13 -19.51
CA ALA A 379 19.52 9.00 -18.63
C ALA A 379 20.81 8.47 -18.00
N ALA A 380 20.73 7.91 -16.79
CA ALA A 380 21.87 7.34 -16.08
C ALA A 380 22.63 6.28 -16.91
N SER A 381 21.92 5.53 -17.75
CA SER A 381 22.47 4.55 -18.70
C SER A 381 23.28 5.17 -19.85
N GLN A 382 23.18 6.47 -20.07
CA GLN A 382 23.85 7.22 -21.14
C GLN A 382 25.09 7.97 -20.66
N LEU A 383 25.37 7.95 -19.35
CA LEU A 383 26.59 8.55 -18.81
C LEU A 383 27.82 7.79 -19.32
N GLY A 384 28.77 8.52 -19.90
CA GLY A 384 30.01 7.99 -20.46
C GLY A 384 30.98 7.56 -19.35
N VAL A 385 30.68 6.43 -18.70
CA VAL A 385 31.50 5.88 -17.62
C VAL A 385 32.87 5.45 -18.15
N THR A 386 33.94 6.13 -17.72
CA THR A 386 35.31 5.85 -18.14
C THR A 386 36.10 5.14 -17.03
N GLY A 387 35.95 3.81 -16.92
CA GLY A 387 36.82 2.90 -16.17
C GLY A 387 36.65 2.94 -14.63
N GLY A 388 36.62 1.82 -13.89
CA GLY A 388 37.08 0.49 -14.22
C GLY A 388 36.51 -0.59 -13.28
N GLY A 389 35.94 -1.57 -13.94
CA GLY A 389 35.51 -2.88 -13.46
C GLY A 389 34.97 -3.61 -14.68
N GLY A 390 35.71 -3.54 -15.80
CA GLY A 390 35.33 -4.21 -17.03
C GLY A 390 35.15 -5.67 -16.70
N ASP A 391 33.97 -6.20 -16.99
CA ASP A 391 33.77 -7.64 -16.91
C ASP A 391 34.91 -8.31 -17.69
N VAL A 392 35.71 -9.10 -16.98
CA VAL A 392 36.80 -9.92 -17.54
C VAL A 392 36.42 -11.40 -17.51
N THR A 393 35.23 -11.72 -17.01
CA THR A 393 34.74 -13.07 -16.90
C THR A 393 34.19 -13.45 -18.27
N ALA A 394 34.73 -14.52 -18.84
CA ALA A 394 34.17 -15.03 -20.08
C ALA A 394 32.77 -15.62 -19.82
N PRO A 395 31.83 -15.48 -20.77
CA PRO A 395 30.53 -16.14 -20.66
C PRO A 395 30.75 -17.65 -20.60
N THR A 396 29.93 -18.32 -19.79
CA THR A 396 29.94 -19.77 -19.58
C THR A 396 28.57 -20.35 -19.93
N LEU A 397 28.59 -21.62 -20.32
CA LEU A 397 27.39 -22.35 -20.73
C LEU A 397 26.64 -22.80 -19.47
N VAL A 398 25.40 -22.36 -19.30
CA VAL A 398 24.52 -22.76 -18.18
C VAL A 398 23.75 -24.03 -18.53
N SER A 399 23.22 -24.11 -19.74
CA SER A 399 22.49 -25.29 -20.20
C SER A 399 22.54 -25.45 -21.72
N VAL A 400 22.35 -26.69 -22.16
CA VAL A 400 22.29 -27.07 -23.57
C VAL A 400 21.10 -28.00 -23.80
N ASN A 401 20.41 -27.80 -24.92
CA ASN A 401 19.36 -28.69 -25.39
C ASN A 401 19.58 -29.00 -26.88
N PRO A 402 19.72 -30.26 -27.29
CA PRO A 402 19.75 -31.48 -26.48
C PRO A 402 20.86 -31.45 -25.43
N ALA A 403 20.61 -32.08 -24.27
CA ALA A 403 21.60 -32.20 -23.22
C ALA A 403 22.80 -33.04 -23.67
N ASP A 404 23.95 -32.89 -23.02
CA ASP A 404 25.08 -33.78 -23.26
C ASP A 404 24.73 -35.24 -22.93
N ASN A 405 25.15 -36.16 -23.81
CA ASN A 405 24.76 -37.57 -23.87
C ASN A 405 23.26 -37.85 -24.06
N ALA A 406 22.46 -36.86 -24.46
CA ALA A 406 21.04 -37.09 -24.72
C ALA A 406 20.87 -38.19 -25.78
N THR A 407 20.03 -39.16 -25.50
CA THR A 407 19.58 -40.17 -26.48
C THR A 407 18.21 -39.79 -27.01
N ASP A 408 17.84 -40.41 -28.12
CA ASP A 408 16.51 -40.28 -28.72
C ASP A 408 16.08 -38.86 -29.12
N VAL A 409 17.06 -38.02 -29.46
CA VAL A 409 16.84 -36.68 -29.97
C VAL A 409 16.12 -36.73 -31.32
N ALA A 410 15.06 -35.94 -31.50
CA ALA A 410 14.39 -35.79 -32.77
C ALA A 410 15.35 -35.25 -33.85
N THR A 411 15.29 -35.79 -35.06
CA THR A 411 16.20 -35.40 -36.16
C THR A 411 16.07 -33.93 -36.58
N SER A 412 14.94 -33.30 -36.30
CA SER A 412 14.63 -31.89 -36.58
C SER A 412 14.81 -30.98 -35.35
N ALA A 413 15.41 -31.46 -34.26
CA ALA A 413 15.56 -30.67 -33.04
C ALA A 413 16.58 -29.53 -33.23
N ASN A 414 16.22 -28.33 -32.76
CA ASN A 414 17.17 -27.21 -32.65
C ASN A 414 18.20 -27.48 -31.55
N LEU A 415 19.44 -26.99 -31.75
CA LEU A 415 20.43 -26.89 -30.68
C LEU A 415 20.27 -25.52 -30.00
N VAL A 416 19.91 -25.53 -28.72
CA VAL A 416 19.70 -24.33 -27.90
C VAL A 416 20.77 -24.29 -26.83
N LEU A 417 21.51 -23.19 -26.78
CA LEU A 417 22.56 -22.92 -25.81
C LEU A 417 22.13 -21.75 -24.94
N THR A 418 22.20 -21.88 -23.62
CA THR A 418 21.92 -20.80 -22.67
C THR A 418 23.19 -20.47 -21.91
N PHE A 419 23.52 -19.18 -21.83
CA PHE A 419 24.69 -18.67 -21.13
C PHE A 419 24.31 -18.02 -19.80
N ASN A 420 25.28 -17.84 -18.90
CA ASN A 420 25.11 -17.18 -17.60
C ASN A 420 24.92 -15.66 -17.74
N GLU A 421 25.12 -15.12 -18.93
CA GLU A 421 25.08 -13.69 -19.24
C GLU A 421 24.77 -13.46 -20.73
N PRO A 422 24.35 -12.24 -21.12
CA PRO A 422 23.99 -11.96 -22.51
C PRO A 422 25.19 -12.12 -23.45
N VAL A 423 24.98 -12.84 -24.56
CA VAL A 423 26.02 -13.09 -25.56
C VAL A 423 25.71 -12.45 -26.91
N GLN A 424 26.75 -12.25 -27.70
CA GLN A 424 26.70 -11.82 -29.10
C GLN A 424 27.56 -12.73 -29.99
N ALA A 425 27.30 -12.67 -31.29
CA ALA A 425 28.10 -13.41 -32.28
C ALA A 425 29.55 -12.90 -32.29
N GLY A 426 30.50 -13.81 -32.17
CA GLY A 426 31.92 -13.52 -32.30
C GLY A 426 32.42 -13.78 -33.72
N SER A 427 33.47 -14.58 -33.88
CA SER A 427 33.99 -14.98 -35.19
C SER A 427 34.26 -16.48 -35.26
N GLY A 428 33.90 -17.10 -36.39
CA GLY A 428 34.13 -18.52 -36.63
C GLY A 428 32.90 -19.29 -37.10
N SER A 429 32.91 -20.59 -36.89
CA SER A 429 31.83 -21.50 -37.28
C SER A 429 31.46 -22.45 -36.15
N ILE A 430 30.18 -22.77 -36.06
CA ILE A 430 29.62 -23.87 -35.29
C ILE A 430 29.78 -25.14 -36.12
N LEU A 431 30.36 -26.20 -35.55
CA LEU A 431 30.59 -27.47 -36.22
C LEU A 431 29.82 -28.59 -35.53
N ILE A 432 28.99 -29.30 -36.28
CA ILE A 432 28.32 -30.53 -35.82
C ILE A 432 29.02 -31.70 -36.52
N TYR A 433 29.52 -32.65 -35.75
CA TYR A 433 30.25 -33.82 -36.24
C TYR A 433 29.42 -35.08 -36.07
N ASN A 434 29.55 -36.02 -37.01
CA ASN A 434 29.17 -37.41 -36.80
C ASN A 434 30.15 -38.06 -35.81
N SER A 435 29.71 -39.10 -35.10
CA SER A 435 30.55 -39.86 -34.16
C SER A 435 31.82 -40.48 -34.76
N ASN A 436 31.88 -40.65 -36.08
CA ASN A 436 33.08 -41.10 -36.80
C ASN A 436 34.12 -39.99 -37.06
N GLY A 437 33.88 -38.77 -36.58
CA GLY A 437 34.79 -37.63 -36.70
C GLY A 437 34.65 -36.81 -37.99
N THR A 438 33.70 -37.15 -38.87
CA THR A 438 33.39 -36.34 -40.07
C THR A 438 32.44 -35.19 -39.74
N VAL A 439 32.60 -34.04 -40.38
CA VAL A 439 31.69 -32.88 -40.19
C VAL A 439 30.35 -33.15 -40.89
N ALA A 440 29.26 -33.17 -40.13
CA ALA A 440 27.89 -33.23 -40.64
C ALA A 440 27.42 -31.85 -41.11
N HIS A 441 27.62 -30.82 -40.27
CA HIS A 441 27.25 -29.43 -40.58
C HIS A 441 28.35 -28.45 -40.17
N ARG A 442 28.52 -27.40 -40.99
CA ARG A 442 29.35 -26.23 -40.72
C ARG A 442 28.53 -24.98 -40.92
N ILE A 443 28.26 -24.26 -39.84
CA ILE A 443 27.37 -23.09 -39.81
C ILE A 443 28.20 -21.88 -39.39
N ALA A 444 28.20 -20.80 -40.18
CA ALA A 444 28.86 -19.56 -39.77
C ALA A 444 28.06 -18.89 -38.64
N VAL A 445 28.72 -18.39 -37.59
CA VAL A 445 27.98 -17.80 -36.45
C VAL A 445 27.17 -16.56 -36.83
N GLY A 446 27.56 -15.86 -37.91
CA GLY A 446 26.82 -14.74 -38.47
C GLY A 446 25.75 -15.11 -39.49
N ASP A 447 25.47 -16.40 -39.73
CA ASP A 447 24.39 -16.83 -40.63
C ASP A 447 23.04 -16.76 -39.89
N THR A 448 22.38 -15.61 -40.02
CA THR A 448 21.10 -15.32 -39.36
C THR A 448 19.93 -16.19 -39.85
N SER A 449 20.10 -16.97 -40.92
CA SER A 449 19.08 -17.93 -41.36
C SER A 449 19.09 -19.24 -40.57
N GLN A 450 20.21 -19.55 -39.89
CA GLN A 450 20.40 -20.78 -39.10
C GLN A 450 20.73 -20.49 -37.63
N VAL A 451 21.14 -19.27 -37.27
CA VAL A 451 21.52 -18.87 -35.91
C VAL A 451 20.72 -17.65 -35.47
N SER A 452 20.04 -17.74 -34.33
CA SER A 452 19.36 -16.64 -33.66
C SER A 452 19.91 -16.46 -32.25
N ILE A 453 20.19 -15.21 -31.86
CA ILE A 453 20.70 -14.84 -30.54
C ILE A 453 19.72 -13.87 -29.89
N SER A 454 19.24 -14.18 -28.69
CA SER A 454 18.33 -13.34 -27.92
C SER A 454 18.74 -13.37 -26.45
N GLY A 455 19.36 -12.28 -25.99
CA GLY A 455 19.89 -12.15 -24.63
C GLY A 455 20.85 -13.28 -24.27
N LEU A 456 20.43 -14.15 -23.35
CA LEU A 456 21.20 -15.29 -22.84
C LEU A 456 21.21 -16.52 -23.78
N THR A 457 20.30 -16.55 -24.76
CA THR A 457 19.99 -17.79 -25.51
C THR A 457 20.43 -17.70 -26.96
N VAL A 458 21.12 -18.75 -27.41
CA VAL A 458 21.46 -18.98 -28.82
C VAL A 458 20.70 -20.20 -29.33
N THR A 459 19.92 -20.03 -30.40
CA THR A 459 19.23 -21.12 -31.09
C THR A 459 19.90 -21.37 -32.44
N ILE A 460 20.30 -22.62 -32.68
CA ILE A 460 20.94 -23.08 -33.91
C ILE A 460 20.02 -24.11 -34.57
N ASN A 461 19.57 -23.79 -35.77
CA ASN A 461 18.72 -24.63 -36.60
C ASN A 461 19.44 -24.92 -37.95
N PRO A 462 20.08 -26.09 -38.11
CA PRO A 462 20.73 -26.45 -39.36
C PRO A 462 19.75 -26.43 -40.55
N SER A 463 20.23 -26.01 -41.72
CA SER A 463 19.45 -25.92 -42.96
C SER A 463 18.91 -27.25 -43.51
N SER A 464 19.30 -28.38 -42.91
CA SER A 464 18.73 -29.71 -43.17
C SER A 464 18.80 -30.58 -41.92
N ASP A 465 17.79 -31.42 -41.69
CA ASP A 465 17.68 -32.31 -40.53
C ASP A 465 18.86 -33.30 -40.38
N LEU A 466 19.08 -33.74 -39.13
CA LEU A 466 20.07 -34.77 -38.79
C LEU A 466 19.59 -36.17 -39.22
N ALA A 467 20.51 -37.11 -39.41
CA ALA A 467 20.15 -38.48 -39.80
C ALA A 467 19.78 -39.34 -38.59
N VAL A 468 18.75 -40.18 -38.74
CA VAL A 468 18.20 -41.07 -37.72
C VAL A 468 19.21 -42.12 -37.22
N GLY A 469 19.14 -42.46 -35.93
CA GLY A 469 19.97 -43.49 -35.29
C GLY A 469 21.48 -43.16 -35.22
N ASN A 470 21.86 -41.92 -35.49
CA ASN A 470 23.25 -41.47 -35.46
C ASN A 470 23.57 -40.70 -34.17
N SER A 471 24.83 -40.81 -33.74
CA SER A 471 25.40 -39.98 -32.68
C SER A 471 26.19 -38.80 -33.26
N TYR A 472 26.02 -37.64 -32.65
CA TYR A 472 26.63 -36.36 -33.02
C TYR A 472 27.37 -35.73 -31.85
N TYR A 473 28.35 -34.88 -32.14
CA TYR A 473 28.93 -33.97 -31.15
C TYR A 473 29.15 -32.57 -31.74
N VAL A 474 29.08 -31.55 -30.89
CA VAL A 474 29.15 -30.14 -31.29
C VAL A 474 30.46 -29.53 -30.82
N ASN A 475 31.17 -28.91 -31.75
CA ASN A 475 32.37 -28.13 -31.46
C ASN A 475 32.13 -26.64 -31.76
N LEU A 476 32.53 -25.82 -30.79
CA LEU A 476 32.49 -24.37 -30.81
C LEU A 476 33.92 -23.87 -30.59
N THR A 477 34.52 -23.20 -31.56
CA THR A 477 35.86 -22.61 -31.36
C THR A 477 35.79 -21.48 -30.33
N SER A 478 36.86 -21.29 -29.56
CA SER A 478 36.95 -20.14 -28.64
C SER A 478 36.67 -18.83 -29.38
N GLY A 479 35.83 -17.99 -28.79
CA GLY A 479 35.43 -16.70 -29.36
C GLY A 479 34.40 -16.78 -30.49
N VAL A 480 33.80 -17.95 -30.76
CA VAL A 480 32.63 -18.05 -31.66
C VAL A 480 31.43 -17.28 -31.09
N PHE A 481 31.28 -17.26 -29.76
CA PHE A 481 30.42 -16.35 -29.01
C PHE A 481 31.27 -15.51 -28.04
N LYS A 482 30.78 -14.31 -27.74
CA LYS A 482 31.38 -13.39 -26.76
C LYS A 482 30.28 -12.77 -25.92
N ASP A 483 30.60 -12.29 -24.72
CA ASP A 483 29.67 -11.42 -23.99
C ASP A 483 29.61 -10.01 -24.64
N ILE A 484 28.81 -9.13 -24.06
CA ILE A 484 28.67 -7.75 -24.51
C ILE A 484 29.94 -6.92 -24.23
N ALA A 485 30.70 -7.26 -23.18
CA ALA A 485 31.98 -6.63 -22.83
C ALA A 485 33.15 -7.04 -23.74
N GLY A 486 32.99 -8.10 -24.54
CA GLY A 486 33.94 -8.63 -25.50
C GLY A 486 34.76 -9.84 -25.03
N ASN A 487 34.52 -10.42 -23.85
CA ASN A 487 35.26 -11.62 -23.43
C ASN A 487 34.79 -12.84 -24.22
N ALA A 488 35.76 -13.68 -24.60
CA ALA A 488 35.52 -14.80 -25.48
C ALA A 488 35.05 -16.03 -24.72
N PHE A 489 33.90 -16.61 -25.11
CA PHE A 489 33.54 -17.95 -24.65
C PHE A 489 34.69 -18.92 -24.96
N ALA A 490 35.10 -19.72 -23.98
CA ALA A 490 36.23 -20.64 -24.10
C ALA A 490 36.05 -21.67 -25.23
N GLY A 491 34.79 -21.95 -25.62
CA GLY A 491 34.45 -22.89 -26.68
C GLY A 491 34.25 -24.31 -26.17
N ILE A 492 33.89 -25.20 -27.09
CA ILE A 492 33.71 -26.64 -26.90
C ILE A 492 34.58 -27.34 -27.95
N SER A 493 35.55 -28.14 -27.51
CA SER A 493 36.50 -28.81 -28.42
C SER A 493 36.59 -30.33 -28.24
N SER A 494 35.86 -30.88 -27.27
CA SER A 494 35.85 -32.32 -26.97
C SER A 494 34.64 -33.00 -27.61
N SER A 495 34.84 -34.23 -28.13
CA SER A 495 33.75 -35.05 -28.69
C SER A 495 32.76 -35.57 -27.64
N THR A 496 33.01 -35.31 -26.36
CA THR A 496 32.17 -35.75 -25.23
C THR A 496 31.64 -34.60 -24.37
N ALA A 497 31.90 -33.33 -24.76
CA ALA A 497 31.46 -32.18 -23.96
C ALA A 497 30.06 -31.66 -24.34
N LEU A 498 29.66 -31.88 -25.59
CA LEU A 498 28.28 -31.74 -26.04
C LEU A 498 28.05 -32.74 -27.16
N ASN A 499 27.56 -33.92 -26.78
CA ASN A 499 27.25 -35.01 -27.68
C ASN A 499 25.82 -35.52 -27.44
N PHE A 500 25.20 -36.10 -28.46
CA PHE A 500 23.86 -36.67 -28.35
C PHE A 500 23.64 -37.71 -29.45
N SER A 501 22.62 -38.55 -29.32
CA SER A 501 22.18 -39.46 -30.36
C SER A 501 20.74 -39.21 -30.73
N THR A 502 20.48 -39.31 -32.02
CA THR A 502 19.14 -39.23 -32.57
C THR A 502 18.40 -40.55 -32.36
N VAL A 503 17.08 -40.49 -32.32
CA VAL A 503 16.18 -41.63 -32.10
C VAL A 503 16.63 -42.91 -32.83
N SER A 504 16.84 -43.96 -32.03
CA SER A 504 17.20 -45.32 -32.46
C SER A 504 15.96 -46.20 -32.52
N VAL A 505 15.92 -47.16 -33.46
CA VAL A 505 14.77 -48.05 -33.59
C VAL A 505 14.84 -49.18 -32.52
N GLY A 506 14.24 -48.98 -31.33
CA GLY A 506 13.64 -50.04 -30.46
C GLY A 506 14.20 -50.34 -29.03
N VAL A 507 13.28 -50.32 -28.02
CA VAL A 507 13.15 -51.13 -26.75
C VAL A 507 13.64 -50.62 -25.35
N ALA A 508 12.65 -50.34 -24.46
CA ALA A 508 12.42 -50.51 -22.98
C ALA A 508 13.51 -50.30 -21.87
N VAL A 509 13.15 -49.56 -20.81
CA VAL A 509 13.85 -49.39 -19.50
C VAL A 509 12.95 -49.85 -18.32
N GLY A 510 13.54 -50.37 -17.23
CA GLY A 510 12.84 -51.01 -16.11
C GLY A 510 12.44 -50.07 -14.96
N ASP A 511 11.38 -50.50 -14.25
CA ASP A 511 10.67 -49.92 -13.09
C ASP A 511 11.59 -49.55 -11.90
N ASP A 512 11.49 -48.31 -11.38
CA ASP A 512 12.31 -47.78 -10.28
C ASP A 512 11.72 -48.01 -8.88
N TYR A 513 10.40 -48.11 -8.75
CA TYR A 513 9.72 -48.52 -7.52
C TYR A 513 8.52 -49.42 -7.83
N PRO A 514 8.57 -50.72 -7.49
CA PRO A 514 7.45 -51.59 -7.85
C PRO A 514 6.18 -51.26 -7.06
N MET A 515 5.02 -51.38 -7.70
CA MET A 515 3.69 -51.50 -7.06
C MET A 515 3.58 -52.76 -6.17
N SER A 516 4.35 -52.81 -5.08
CA SER A 516 4.42 -53.95 -4.17
C SER A 516 4.87 -53.52 -2.78
N VAL A 517 4.34 -54.17 -1.74
CA VAL A 517 4.75 -53.95 -0.33
C VAL A 517 6.25 -54.23 -0.07
N ASN A 518 6.92 -54.93 -0.99
CA ASN A 518 8.37 -55.13 -0.98
C ASN A 518 9.17 -53.92 -1.48
N THR A 519 8.49 -52.82 -1.85
CA THR A 519 9.13 -51.56 -2.26
C THR A 519 10.18 -51.10 -1.24
N THR A 520 11.26 -50.53 -1.79
CA THR A 520 12.30 -49.80 -1.05
C THR A 520 11.97 -48.32 -0.88
N GLY A 521 10.93 -47.81 -1.56
CA GLY A 521 10.49 -46.43 -1.46
C GLY A 521 10.02 -46.09 -0.04
N PHE A 522 10.51 -44.98 0.50
CA PHE A 522 10.14 -44.50 1.83
C PHE A 522 10.04 -42.97 1.84
N VAL A 523 8.91 -42.44 2.30
CA VAL A 523 8.69 -40.99 2.48
C VAL A 523 8.78 -40.67 3.96
N VAL A 524 9.59 -39.66 4.30
CA VAL A 524 9.77 -39.18 5.67
C VAL A 524 8.85 -37.98 5.90
N VAL A 525 8.03 -38.02 6.95
CA VAL A 525 7.21 -36.87 7.37
C VAL A 525 8.11 -35.72 7.81
N ASP A 526 7.81 -34.51 7.33
CA ASP A 526 8.62 -33.28 7.45
C ASP A 526 10.05 -33.45 6.93
N GLY A 527 10.26 -34.44 6.07
CA GLY A 527 11.54 -34.73 5.44
C GLY A 527 11.71 -34.04 4.09
N ALA A 528 12.88 -34.24 3.50
CA ALA A 528 13.12 -33.82 2.12
C ALA A 528 12.24 -34.61 1.13
N ALA A 529 11.93 -34.00 -0.01
CA ALA A 529 11.17 -34.64 -1.07
C ALA A 529 11.89 -35.92 -1.59
N THR A 530 11.10 -36.95 -1.89
CA THR A 530 11.56 -38.22 -2.45
C THR A 530 11.21 -38.27 -3.93
N SER A 531 12.14 -38.62 -4.82
CA SER A 531 11.88 -38.66 -6.27
C SER A 531 11.54 -40.08 -6.76
N GLY A 532 10.69 -40.15 -7.78
CA GLY A 532 10.35 -41.38 -8.54
C GLY A 532 10.09 -41.10 -10.01
N VAL A 533 9.97 -42.16 -10.83
CA VAL A 533 9.83 -42.10 -12.28
C VAL A 533 8.87 -43.17 -12.79
N ILE A 534 7.71 -42.75 -13.32
CA ILE A 534 6.82 -43.65 -14.06
C ILE A 534 7.51 -44.03 -15.37
N ASN A 535 7.96 -45.28 -15.48
CA ASN A 535 8.87 -45.75 -16.54
C ASN A 535 8.15 -46.25 -17.80
N PHE A 536 6.88 -46.66 -17.68
CA PHE A 536 6.04 -47.10 -18.79
C PHE A 536 4.56 -46.80 -18.53
N VAL A 537 3.73 -46.89 -19.56
CA VAL A 537 2.27 -46.74 -19.43
C VAL A 537 1.75 -47.86 -18.53
N ASP A 538 0.92 -47.51 -17.54
CA ASP A 538 0.42 -48.38 -16.45
C ASP A 538 1.44 -48.75 -15.37
N ASP A 539 2.60 -48.07 -15.33
CA ASP A 539 3.54 -48.17 -14.22
C ASP A 539 3.04 -47.41 -12.98
N GLY A 540 3.41 -47.88 -11.79
CA GLY A 540 3.02 -47.27 -10.54
C GLY A 540 4.02 -47.55 -9.43
N ASP A 541 4.21 -46.55 -8.59
CA ASP A 541 5.29 -46.55 -7.62
C ASP A 541 4.73 -46.56 -6.20
N LEU A 542 5.07 -47.59 -5.41
CA LEU A 542 4.62 -47.67 -4.01
C LEU A 542 5.71 -47.20 -3.03
N PHE A 543 5.34 -46.41 -2.02
CA PHE A 543 6.22 -45.94 -0.96
C PHE A 543 5.65 -46.26 0.42
N LYS A 544 6.53 -46.45 1.41
CA LYS A 544 6.15 -46.59 2.83
C LYS A 544 6.23 -45.25 3.54
N VAL A 545 5.29 -44.99 4.44
CA VAL A 545 5.33 -43.82 5.35
C VAL A 545 4.90 -44.21 6.77
N ASN A 546 5.62 -43.71 7.78
CA ASN A 546 5.28 -43.94 9.18
C ASN A 546 4.36 -42.84 9.68
N LEU A 547 3.14 -43.20 10.07
CA LEU A 547 2.14 -42.26 10.62
C LEU A 547 1.84 -42.57 12.08
N VAL A 548 1.44 -41.55 12.83
CA VAL A 548 1.07 -41.63 14.25
C VAL A 548 -0.44 -41.42 14.39
N LYS A 549 -1.11 -42.28 15.17
CA LYS A 549 -2.55 -42.20 15.40
C LYS A 549 -2.97 -40.82 15.92
N GLY A 550 -3.96 -40.21 15.27
CA GLY A 550 -4.56 -38.93 15.63
C GLY A 550 -3.84 -37.72 15.03
N GLU A 551 -2.64 -37.89 14.51
CA GLU A 551 -1.93 -36.85 13.77
C GLU A 551 -2.42 -36.83 12.32
N SER A 552 -2.29 -35.65 11.70
CA SER A 552 -2.70 -35.46 10.32
C SER A 552 -1.58 -34.97 9.43
N TYR A 553 -1.66 -35.43 8.20
CA TYR A 553 -0.56 -35.35 7.27
C TYR A 553 -1.05 -34.93 5.89
N ILE A 554 -0.23 -34.10 5.23
CA ILE A 554 -0.41 -33.73 3.83
C ILE A 554 0.65 -34.46 3.00
N PHE A 555 0.20 -35.22 2.01
CA PHE A 555 1.03 -35.90 1.02
C PHE A 555 0.88 -35.21 -0.33
N ARG A 556 1.99 -34.91 -1.01
CA ARG A 556 1.94 -34.28 -2.34
C ARG A 556 2.79 -35.03 -3.34
N ALA A 557 2.27 -35.17 -4.56
CA ALA A 557 3.02 -35.60 -5.74
C ALA A 557 3.09 -34.43 -6.72
N SER A 558 4.32 -33.97 -6.99
CA SER A 558 4.57 -32.85 -7.89
C SER A 558 5.38 -33.30 -9.09
N SER A 559 4.94 -32.91 -10.29
CA SER A 559 5.73 -33.10 -11.50
C SER A 559 7.09 -32.41 -11.35
N SER A 560 8.18 -33.12 -11.63
CA SER A 560 9.52 -32.53 -11.59
C SER A 560 9.69 -31.51 -12.73
N ALA A 561 10.48 -30.45 -12.52
CA ALA A 561 10.75 -29.47 -13.57
C ALA A 561 11.59 -30.08 -14.71
N GLY A 562 11.16 -29.92 -15.97
CA GLY A 562 11.93 -30.34 -17.15
C GLY A 562 11.09 -31.04 -18.22
N LYS A 563 11.74 -31.53 -19.27
CA LYS A 563 11.08 -32.21 -20.40
C LYS A 563 10.68 -33.66 -20.11
N ASP A 564 11.24 -34.24 -19.05
CA ASP A 564 10.93 -35.60 -18.58
C ASP A 564 9.96 -35.54 -17.38
N ALA A 565 9.28 -34.42 -17.20
CA ALA A 565 8.24 -34.19 -16.20
C ALA A 565 7.10 -35.21 -16.34
N LEU A 566 6.63 -35.77 -15.22
CA LEU A 566 5.41 -36.59 -15.24
C LEU A 566 4.21 -35.67 -15.55
N PRO A 567 3.47 -35.89 -16.65
CA PRO A 567 2.45 -34.93 -17.08
C PRO A 567 1.30 -34.71 -16.09
N ASP A 568 0.81 -35.76 -15.44
CA ASP A 568 -0.41 -35.70 -14.63
C ASP A 568 -0.35 -36.70 -13.45
N PRO A 569 0.48 -36.44 -12.42
CA PRO A 569 0.61 -37.33 -11.26
C PRO A 569 -0.69 -37.45 -10.44
N TYR A 570 -1.05 -38.68 -10.04
CA TYR A 570 -2.05 -38.93 -8.98
C TYR A 570 -1.52 -39.86 -7.88
N LEU A 571 -2.18 -39.81 -6.72
CA LEU A 571 -1.84 -40.54 -5.50
C LEU A 571 -2.96 -41.47 -5.02
N ILE A 572 -2.57 -42.60 -4.40
CA ILE A 572 -3.47 -43.46 -3.62
C ILE A 572 -2.82 -43.82 -2.29
N LEU A 573 -3.51 -43.61 -1.17
CA LEU A 573 -3.08 -44.02 0.16
C LEU A 573 -3.75 -45.34 0.57
N TYR A 574 -2.97 -46.26 1.13
CA TYR A 574 -3.40 -47.54 1.66
C TYR A 574 -3.04 -47.67 3.15
N ALA A 575 -3.90 -48.36 3.90
CA ALA A 575 -3.75 -48.63 5.32
C ALA A 575 -2.60 -49.61 5.60
N THR A 576 -2.29 -49.77 6.89
CA THR A 576 -1.26 -50.70 7.35
C THR A 576 -1.49 -52.17 6.95
N ASP A 577 -2.75 -52.55 6.70
CA ASP A 577 -3.14 -53.89 6.22
C ASP A 577 -3.25 -54.00 4.69
N GLY A 578 -2.93 -52.93 3.97
CA GLY A 578 -3.01 -52.84 2.51
C GLY A 578 -4.40 -52.54 1.97
N SER A 579 -5.40 -52.28 2.80
CA SER A 579 -6.71 -51.81 2.35
C SER A 579 -6.62 -50.39 1.79
N TYR A 580 -7.39 -50.10 0.74
CA TYR A 580 -7.50 -48.77 0.15
C TYR A 580 -8.10 -47.79 1.16
N LEU A 581 -7.50 -46.60 1.30
CA LEU A 581 -8.01 -45.52 2.14
C LEU A 581 -8.57 -44.39 1.28
N MET A 582 -7.73 -43.77 0.45
CA MET A 582 -8.17 -42.63 -0.37
C MET A 582 -7.30 -42.41 -1.61
N PHE A 583 -7.83 -41.61 -2.52
CA PHE A 583 -7.22 -41.21 -3.79
C PHE A 583 -7.15 -39.67 -3.81
N GLY A 584 -6.04 -39.14 -4.31
CA GLY A 584 -5.83 -37.71 -4.51
C GLY A 584 -5.24 -37.47 -5.88
N ASP A 585 -5.71 -36.43 -6.55
CA ASP A 585 -5.33 -36.05 -7.92
C ASP A 585 -5.19 -34.53 -7.99
N ASN A 586 -5.07 -33.97 -9.20
CA ASN A 586 -5.32 -32.58 -9.59
C ASN A 586 -5.69 -31.61 -8.45
N THR A 587 -4.71 -30.86 -7.97
CA THR A 587 -4.90 -29.70 -7.08
C THR A 587 -5.55 -28.53 -7.82
N SER A 588 -6.09 -27.57 -7.08
CA SER A 588 -6.63 -26.32 -7.64
C SER A 588 -5.58 -25.50 -8.44
N ALA A 589 -4.29 -25.73 -8.20
CA ALA A 589 -3.18 -25.04 -8.84
C ALA A 589 -2.66 -25.72 -10.13
N GLY A 590 -3.17 -26.90 -10.50
CA GLY A 590 -2.77 -27.63 -11.70
C GLY A 590 -2.71 -29.14 -11.51
N LEU A 591 -2.04 -29.83 -12.43
CA LEU A 591 -2.04 -31.30 -12.55
C LEU A 591 -1.23 -32.06 -11.49
N ASN A 592 -0.86 -31.41 -10.38
CA ASN A 592 -0.18 -32.09 -9.26
C ASN A 592 -1.22 -32.74 -8.35
N ALA A 593 -0.84 -33.75 -7.58
CA ALA A 593 -1.77 -34.42 -6.65
C ALA A 593 -1.47 -34.15 -5.17
N GLU A 594 -2.55 -34.16 -4.38
CA GLU A 594 -2.51 -33.97 -2.94
C GLU A 594 -3.48 -34.92 -2.21
N ILE A 595 -3.03 -35.47 -1.08
CA ILE A 595 -3.85 -36.24 -0.14
C ILE A 595 -3.66 -35.66 1.26
N ILE A 596 -4.76 -35.36 1.96
CA ILE A 596 -4.73 -35.01 3.38
C ILE A 596 -5.37 -36.14 4.18
N TYR A 597 -4.70 -36.63 5.22
CA TYR A 597 -5.17 -37.79 5.98
C TYR A 597 -4.78 -37.76 7.46
N THR A 598 -5.78 -37.94 8.32
CA THR A 598 -5.62 -38.19 9.77
C THR A 598 -5.46 -39.67 10.04
N ALA A 599 -4.35 -40.08 10.65
CA ALA A 599 -4.08 -41.49 10.87
C ALA A 599 -4.98 -42.10 11.96
N SER A 600 -5.79 -43.08 11.58
CA SER A 600 -6.67 -43.83 12.50
C SER A 600 -5.93 -44.83 13.40
N ALA A 601 -4.69 -45.19 13.05
CA ALA A 601 -3.78 -46.02 13.83
C ALA A 601 -2.31 -45.65 13.55
N SER A 602 -1.42 -45.82 14.53
CA SER A 602 0.02 -45.64 14.33
C SER A 602 0.60 -46.85 13.58
N GLY A 603 1.44 -46.63 12.57
CA GLY A 603 2.05 -47.72 11.82
C GLY A 603 2.60 -47.31 10.45
N VAL A 604 2.98 -48.32 9.64
CA VAL A 604 3.47 -48.13 8.27
C VAL A 604 2.30 -48.15 7.29
N TYR A 605 2.00 -47.01 6.68
CA TYR A 605 1.04 -46.87 5.58
C TYR A 605 1.77 -46.95 4.24
N TYR A 606 1.02 -47.16 3.15
CA TYR A 606 1.58 -47.22 1.81
C TYR A 606 0.98 -46.13 0.91
N LEU A 607 1.83 -45.31 0.30
CA LEU A 607 1.45 -44.24 -0.62
C LEU A 607 1.88 -44.62 -2.03
N ALA A 608 0.93 -44.75 -2.96
CA ALA A 608 1.19 -45.09 -4.35
C ALA A 608 1.10 -43.83 -5.23
N ALA A 609 1.98 -43.73 -6.23
CA ALA A 609 2.01 -42.67 -7.22
C ALA A 609 1.90 -43.22 -8.65
N TYR A 610 1.22 -42.50 -9.52
CA TYR A 610 0.88 -42.90 -10.90
C TYR A 610 0.73 -41.68 -11.81
N ASP A 611 0.49 -41.89 -13.11
CA ASP A 611 0.01 -40.87 -14.06
C ASP A 611 -1.45 -41.13 -14.45
N ALA A 612 -2.29 -40.09 -14.47
CA ALA A 612 -3.73 -40.19 -14.75
C ALA A 612 -4.04 -40.53 -16.22
N GLY A 613 -3.05 -40.40 -17.11
CA GLY A 613 -3.13 -40.74 -18.52
C GLY A 613 -2.19 -41.88 -18.92
N SER A 614 -1.43 -41.67 -19.99
CA SER A 614 -0.38 -42.57 -20.45
C SER A 614 0.99 -41.88 -20.41
N GLY A 615 1.13 -40.91 -19.53
CA GLY A 615 2.34 -40.14 -19.30
C GLY A 615 3.41 -40.99 -18.64
N ILE A 616 4.66 -40.71 -18.97
CA ILE A 616 5.85 -41.27 -18.35
C ILE A 616 6.75 -40.10 -17.97
N GLY A 617 7.43 -40.18 -16.84
CA GLY A 617 8.20 -39.04 -16.36
C GLY A 617 8.45 -39.02 -14.87
N LYS A 618 9.16 -37.99 -14.43
CA LYS A 618 9.68 -37.82 -13.08
C LYS A 618 8.75 -36.99 -12.22
N TYR A 619 8.60 -37.39 -10.96
CA TYR A 619 7.82 -36.67 -9.96
C TYR A 619 8.54 -36.68 -8.60
N GLN A 620 8.07 -35.84 -7.68
CA GLN A 620 8.55 -35.72 -6.31
C GLN A 620 7.40 -35.90 -5.32
N LEU A 621 7.63 -36.72 -4.30
CA LEU A 621 6.73 -36.97 -3.17
C LEU A 621 7.19 -36.27 -1.91
N THR A 622 6.26 -35.62 -1.22
CA THR A 622 6.47 -35.09 0.14
C THR A 622 5.38 -35.59 1.09
N ALA A 623 5.72 -35.65 2.38
CA ALA A 623 4.78 -35.81 3.48
C ALA A 623 5.12 -34.77 4.55
N ALA A 624 4.14 -34.02 5.04
CA ALA A 624 4.30 -33.04 6.11
C ALA A 624 3.18 -33.17 7.14
N HIS A 625 3.40 -32.77 8.38
CA HIS A 625 2.28 -32.55 9.31
C HIS A 625 1.38 -31.43 8.76
N SER A 626 0.06 -31.58 8.92
CA SER A 626 -0.85 -30.44 8.82
C SER A 626 -0.75 -29.64 10.12
N GLN A 627 -0.62 -28.31 10.05
CA GLN A 627 -0.61 -27.46 11.25
C GLN A 627 -2.03 -26.91 11.46
N ASP A 628 -2.65 -27.31 12.58
CA ASP A 628 -3.89 -26.76 13.13
C ASP A 628 -3.67 -25.26 13.46
N ASP A 629 -4.53 -24.40 12.92
CA ASP A 629 -4.41 -22.95 13.05
C ASP A 629 -5.07 -22.40 14.33
N PHE A 630 -6.04 -23.11 14.90
CA PHE A 630 -6.72 -22.74 16.14
C PHE A 630 -7.16 -23.96 16.96
N PRO A 631 -6.39 -24.39 17.98
CA PRO A 631 -6.72 -25.59 18.72
C PRO A 631 -8.01 -25.47 19.53
N TRP A 632 -8.69 -26.60 19.75
CA TRP A 632 -9.87 -26.72 20.61
C TRP A 632 -9.57 -26.60 22.13
N GLU A 633 -8.96 -25.48 22.53
CA GLU A 633 -8.62 -25.18 23.92
C GLU A 633 -9.02 -23.74 24.31
N THR A 634 -9.44 -23.51 25.56
CA THR A 634 -9.93 -22.19 26.02
C THR A 634 -8.83 -21.10 26.13
N ASN A 635 -7.57 -21.49 25.99
CA ASN A 635 -6.39 -20.61 25.87
C ASN A 635 -6.04 -20.31 24.40
N THR A 636 -6.97 -20.59 23.46
CA THR A 636 -6.86 -20.24 22.04
C THR A 636 -6.38 -18.80 21.81
N GLU A 637 -5.49 -18.63 20.84
CA GLU A 637 -5.09 -17.30 20.34
C GLU A 637 -6.12 -16.72 19.35
N GLY A 638 -7.11 -17.53 18.92
CA GLY A 638 -8.23 -17.12 18.09
C GLY A 638 -9.19 -16.21 18.86
N LEU A 639 -9.20 -14.92 18.53
CA LEU A 639 -10.09 -13.93 19.12
C LEU A 639 -11.01 -13.31 18.07
N ILE A 640 -12.30 -13.24 18.38
CA ILE A 640 -13.30 -12.52 17.59
C ILE A 640 -13.60 -11.20 18.29
N THR A 641 -13.51 -10.10 17.54
CA THR A 641 -13.87 -8.76 18.01
C THR A 641 -15.22 -8.37 17.45
N VAL A 642 -16.16 -7.99 18.32
CA VAL A 642 -17.50 -7.55 17.89
C VAL A 642 -17.41 -6.27 17.05
N ASN A 643 -18.15 -6.23 15.94
CA ASN A 643 -18.19 -5.14 14.95
C ASN A 643 -16.86 -4.87 14.25
N ALA A 644 -15.94 -5.83 14.26
CA ALA A 644 -14.72 -5.79 13.46
C ALA A 644 -14.85 -6.62 12.19
N ASN A 645 -13.82 -6.58 11.35
CA ASN A 645 -13.70 -7.46 10.19
C ASN A 645 -13.72 -8.93 10.63
N ALA A 646 -14.24 -9.80 9.77
CA ALA A 646 -14.34 -11.22 10.05
C ALA A 646 -12.95 -11.86 10.27
N THR A 647 -12.82 -12.67 11.31
CA THR A 647 -11.61 -13.46 11.59
C THR A 647 -11.64 -14.70 10.70
N SER A 648 -10.54 -15.02 10.04
CA SER A 648 -10.45 -16.22 9.19
C SER A 648 -9.83 -17.38 9.97
N GLY A 649 -10.27 -18.59 9.66
CA GLY A 649 -9.67 -19.84 10.11
C GLY A 649 -9.78 -20.91 9.02
N VAL A 650 -9.13 -22.05 9.21
CA VAL A 650 -9.10 -23.16 8.29
C VAL A 650 -9.26 -24.45 9.09
N ILE A 651 -10.37 -25.14 8.87
CA ILE A 651 -10.51 -26.52 9.34
C ILE A 651 -9.59 -27.39 8.48
N ASP A 652 -8.45 -27.76 9.02
CA ASP A 652 -7.47 -28.67 8.42
C ASP A 652 -6.67 -29.29 9.55
N PRO A 653 -6.82 -30.61 9.80
CA PRO A 653 -7.25 -31.72 8.91
C PRO A 653 -8.72 -32.19 9.02
N PRO A 654 -9.18 -33.27 8.33
CA PRO A 654 -10.55 -33.77 8.48
C PRO A 654 -10.84 -34.20 9.93
N GLY A 655 -11.80 -33.54 10.57
CA GLY A 655 -12.14 -33.74 12.00
C GLY A 655 -11.47 -32.74 12.94
N ASP A 656 -10.74 -31.77 12.40
CA ASP A 656 -10.34 -30.55 13.08
C ASP A 656 -11.54 -29.69 13.48
N VAL A 657 -11.38 -28.96 14.58
CA VAL A 657 -12.41 -28.09 15.13
C VAL A 657 -11.73 -26.92 15.82
N ASP A 658 -12.17 -25.71 15.48
CA ASP A 658 -11.49 -24.50 15.91
C ASP A 658 -12.29 -23.79 16.99
N LEU A 659 -11.62 -23.33 18.03
CA LEU A 659 -12.26 -22.58 19.11
C LEU A 659 -11.76 -21.13 19.15
N PHE A 660 -12.70 -20.17 19.18
CA PHE A 660 -12.42 -18.73 19.28
C PHE A 660 -13.02 -18.14 20.54
N GLY A 661 -12.30 -17.22 21.19
CA GLY A 661 -12.81 -16.40 22.29
C GLY A 661 -13.48 -15.13 21.78
N VAL A 662 -14.64 -14.77 22.35
CA VAL A 662 -15.33 -13.48 22.08
C VAL A 662 -15.80 -12.85 23.39
N ASN A 663 -15.52 -11.55 23.57
CA ASN A 663 -15.96 -10.82 24.76
C ASN A 663 -17.35 -10.20 24.53
N LEU A 664 -18.33 -10.61 25.34
CA LEU A 664 -19.72 -10.15 25.24
C LEU A 664 -20.14 -9.38 26.48
N GLU A 665 -21.13 -8.50 26.32
CA GLU A 665 -21.73 -7.69 27.39
C GLU A 665 -23.15 -8.16 27.72
N ALA A 666 -23.47 -8.21 29.02
CA ALA A 666 -24.78 -8.62 29.50
C ALA A 666 -25.92 -7.77 28.91
N GLY A 667 -26.95 -8.43 28.38
CA GLY A 667 -28.16 -7.81 27.87
C GLY A 667 -28.09 -7.35 26.41
N ILE A 668 -26.94 -7.48 25.74
CA ILE A 668 -26.79 -7.17 24.32
C ILE A 668 -27.04 -8.42 23.48
N SER A 669 -27.77 -8.25 22.38
CA SER A 669 -27.98 -9.27 21.36
C SER A 669 -26.89 -9.19 20.30
N TYR A 670 -26.28 -10.34 20.03
CA TYR A 670 -25.24 -10.51 19.05
C TYR A 670 -25.69 -11.47 17.97
N ILE A 671 -25.20 -11.23 16.75
CA ILE A 671 -25.30 -12.17 15.65
C ILE A 671 -23.89 -12.65 15.37
N PHE A 672 -23.70 -13.97 15.44
CA PHE A 672 -22.49 -14.65 15.01
C PHE A 672 -22.76 -15.33 13.68
N GLU A 673 -21.83 -15.21 12.75
CA GLU A 673 -21.90 -15.87 11.45
C GLU A 673 -20.61 -16.61 11.17
N LEU A 674 -20.76 -17.89 10.84
CA LEU A 674 -19.72 -18.77 10.31
C LEU A 674 -19.97 -18.93 8.82
N THR A 675 -19.09 -18.35 8.00
CA THR A 675 -19.25 -18.34 6.54
C THR A 675 -18.11 -19.09 5.89
N ARG A 676 -18.41 -20.07 5.04
CA ARG A 676 -17.37 -20.74 4.24
C ARG A 676 -16.71 -19.77 3.25
N THR A 677 -15.40 -19.92 3.03
CA THR A 677 -14.71 -19.21 1.95
C THR A 677 -14.93 -19.89 0.59
N SER A 678 -14.62 -19.21 -0.51
CA SER A 678 -14.74 -19.81 -1.86
C SER A 678 -13.78 -21.00 -2.02
N GLY A 679 -14.34 -22.21 -2.17
CA GLY A 679 -13.58 -23.47 -2.14
C GLY A 679 -13.22 -23.97 -0.74
N GLY A 680 -13.80 -23.37 0.30
CA GLY A 680 -13.66 -23.74 1.71
C GLY A 680 -14.67 -24.79 2.19
N LEU A 681 -15.06 -24.70 3.46
CA LEU A 681 -15.93 -25.68 4.14
C LEU A 681 -17.20 -26.06 3.35
N ASN A 682 -17.55 -27.36 3.40
CA ASN A 682 -18.65 -27.89 2.59
C ASN A 682 -20.00 -27.73 3.29
N ASP A 683 -20.03 -27.96 4.60
CA ASP A 683 -21.19 -27.97 5.47
C ASP A 683 -20.78 -27.50 6.89
N PRO A 684 -20.41 -26.21 7.04
CA PRO A 684 -19.97 -25.65 8.31
C PRO A 684 -21.10 -25.54 9.34
N TYR A 685 -20.84 -25.94 10.58
CA TYR A 685 -21.73 -25.67 11.71
C TYR A 685 -20.99 -24.98 12.85
N MET A 686 -21.76 -24.23 13.65
CA MET A 686 -21.24 -23.40 14.74
C MET A 686 -21.87 -23.78 16.07
N ILE A 687 -21.06 -23.77 17.13
CA ILE A 687 -21.53 -23.92 18.51
C ILE A 687 -21.07 -22.75 19.36
N LEU A 688 -21.98 -22.14 20.10
CA LEU A 688 -21.67 -21.12 21.11
C LEU A 688 -21.63 -21.76 22.51
N TYR A 689 -20.54 -21.50 23.23
CA TYR A 689 -20.34 -21.91 24.62
C TYR A 689 -20.30 -20.72 25.56
N GLY A 690 -20.80 -20.93 26.78
CA GLY A 690 -20.68 -19.98 27.88
C GLY A 690 -19.25 -19.87 28.41
N PRO A 691 -18.98 -18.92 29.33
CA PRO A 691 -17.68 -18.79 29.99
C PRO A 691 -17.28 -20.03 30.81
N ASP A 692 -18.23 -20.91 31.12
CA ASP A 692 -18.05 -22.20 31.77
C ASP A 692 -17.88 -23.38 30.79
N VAL A 693 -17.78 -23.08 29.48
CA VAL A 693 -17.64 -24.04 28.38
C VAL A 693 -18.84 -24.99 28.27
N ILE A 694 -20.02 -24.52 28.71
CA ILE A 694 -21.29 -25.22 28.48
C ILE A 694 -21.90 -24.69 27.20
N GLU A 695 -22.34 -25.59 26.31
CA GLU A 695 -23.05 -25.24 25.08
C GLU A 695 -24.33 -24.45 25.39
N LEU A 696 -24.48 -23.31 24.73
CA LEU A 696 -25.60 -22.38 24.86
C LEU A 696 -26.47 -22.33 23.60
N ALA A 697 -25.85 -22.44 22.43
CA ALA A 697 -26.54 -22.44 21.15
C ALA A 697 -25.73 -23.22 20.10
N TYR A 698 -26.45 -23.71 19.09
CA TYR A 698 -25.94 -24.50 17.98
C TYR A 698 -26.71 -24.08 16.73
N ASP A 699 -26.03 -23.94 15.60
CA ASP A 699 -26.65 -23.72 14.29
C ASP A 699 -25.78 -24.28 13.16
N ASP A 700 -26.42 -24.76 12.08
CA ASP A 700 -25.77 -25.36 10.90
C ASP A 700 -26.13 -24.65 9.58
N GLU A 701 -27.39 -24.24 9.40
CA GLU A 701 -27.90 -23.85 8.08
C GLU A 701 -28.65 -22.51 8.02
N SER A 702 -28.74 -21.78 9.13
CA SER A 702 -29.57 -20.56 9.18
C SER A 702 -28.88 -19.30 8.63
N GLY A 703 -27.60 -19.37 8.28
CA GLY A 703 -26.81 -18.30 7.63
C GLY A 703 -26.96 -18.24 6.10
N GLY A 704 -27.67 -19.20 5.50
CA GLY A 704 -27.93 -19.26 4.06
C GLY A 704 -26.79 -19.85 3.23
N SER A 705 -27.13 -20.59 2.17
CA SER A 705 -26.18 -21.28 1.29
C SER A 705 -25.25 -22.29 1.99
N GLY A 706 -25.70 -22.98 3.05
CA GLY A 706 -24.84 -23.92 3.80
C GLY A 706 -23.94 -23.24 4.84
N ASN A 707 -24.39 -22.17 5.49
CA ASN A 707 -23.62 -21.42 6.50
C ASN A 707 -24.39 -21.39 7.82
N ALA A 708 -23.67 -21.27 8.94
CA ALA A 708 -24.26 -21.23 10.28
C ALA A 708 -24.36 -19.81 10.85
N ARG A 709 -25.46 -19.53 11.56
CA ARG A 709 -25.73 -18.23 12.20
C ARG A 709 -26.39 -18.43 13.57
N ILE A 710 -25.80 -17.84 14.61
CA ILE A 710 -26.36 -17.86 15.97
C ILE A 710 -26.72 -16.44 16.37
N GLU A 711 -27.98 -16.25 16.77
CA GLU A 711 -28.42 -15.07 17.50
C GLU A 711 -28.41 -15.35 19.00
N PHE A 712 -27.73 -14.50 19.77
CA PHE A 712 -27.58 -14.72 21.21
C PHE A 712 -27.60 -13.44 22.01
N THR A 713 -28.46 -13.39 23.02
CA THR A 713 -28.46 -12.32 24.03
C THR A 713 -27.66 -12.77 25.24
N ALA A 714 -26.52 -12.11 25.49
CA ALA A 714 -25.64 -12.53 26.57
C ALA A 714 -26.28 -12.30 27.95
N PRO A 715 -26.45 -13.34 28.79
CA PRO A 715 -27.04 -13.19 30.12
C PRO A 715 -26.09 -12.55 31.13
N SER A 716 -24.78 -12.60 30.88
CA SER A 716 -23.71 -12.02 31.70
C SER A 716 -22.55 -11.57 30.84
N SER A 717 -21.84 -10.50 31.25
CA SER A 717 -20.62 -10.07 30.56
C SER A 717 -19.47 -11.03 30.83
N GLY A 718 -18.63 -11.28 29.83
CA GLY A 718 -17.47 -12.17 29.94
C GLY A 718 -17.01 -12.71 28.59
N THR A 719 -16.00 -13.57 28.60
CA THR A 719 -15.52 -14.29 27.42
C THR A 719 -16.38 -15.52 27.18
N TYR A 720 -17.02 -15.58 26.02
CA TYR A 720 -17.73 -16.74 25.48
C TYR A 720 -16.86 -17.39 24.41
N PHE A 721 -17.18 -18.61 24.02
CA PHE A 721 -16.40 -19.34 23.02
C PHE A 721 -17.27 -19.77 21.84
N LEU A 722 -16.76 -19.61 20.63
CA LEU A 722 -17.40 -20.04 19.39
C LEU A 722 -16.57 -21.15 18.78
N GLY A 723 -17.21 -22.29 18.52
CA GLY A 723 -16.62 -23.42 17.82
C GLY A 723 -16.98 -23.38 16.34
N ALA A 724 -16.00 -23.47 15.46
CA ALA A 724 -16.18 -23.76 14.03
C ALA A 724 -15.93 -25.25 13.78
N MET A 725 -16.83 -25.86 13.02
CA MET A 725 -16.73 -27.26 12.60
C MET A 725 -17.34 -27.43 11.22
N ASP A 726 -17.17 -28.62 10.65
CA ASP A 726 -17.81 -29.04 9.41
C ASP A 726 -18.38 -30.47 9.53
N TYR A 727 -19.54 -30.72 8.92
CA TYR A 727 -20.13 -32.05 8.83
C TYR A 727 -19.42 -32.92 7.77
N ASP A 728 -19.36 -34.24 8.01
CA ASP A 728 -18.83 -35.20 7.03
C ASP A 728 -17.36 -34.98 6.61
N SER A 729 -16.53 -34.42 7.51
CA SER A 729 -15.07 -34.33 7.39
C SER A 729 -14.55 -33.36 6.31
N GLY A 730 -15.34 -32.36 5.94
CA GLY A 730 -14.87 -31.29 5.05
C GLY A 730 -13.77 -30.46 5.71
N MET A 731 -12.92 -29.95 4.85
CA MET A 731 -11.79 -29.08 5.19
C MET A 731 -11.88 -27.82 4.36
N GLY A 732 -11.23 -26.77 4.83
CA GLY A 732 -11.07 -25.53 4.08
C GLY A 732 -11.37 -24.29 4.90
N GLY A 733 -11.13 -23.14 4.28
CA GLY A 733 -11.22 -21.86 4.96
C GLY A 733 -12.65 -21.45 5.26
N TYR A 734 -12.84 -20.78 6.38
CA TYR A 734 -14.06 -20.11 6.77
C TYR A 734 -13.75 -18.76 7.41
N THR A 735 -14.77 -17.96 7.64
CA THR A 735 -14.68 -16.71 8.40
C THR A 735 -15.72 -16.67 9.50
N PHE A 736 -15.32 -16.16 10.66
CA PHE A 736 -16.19 -15.82 11.77
C PHE A 736 -16.39 -14.31 11.84
N SER A 737 -17.64 -13.88 11.92
CA SER A 737 -17.96 -12.50 12.28
C SER A 737 -18.90 -12.45 13.47
N ALA A 738 -18.75 -11.39 14.28
CA ALA A 738 -19.64 -11.06 15.36
C ALA A 738 -20.09 -9.62 15.21
N ARG A 739 -21.39 -9.36 15.22
CA ARG A 739 -21.95 -8.00 15.22
C ARG A 739 -22.94 -7.80 16.36
N SER A 740 -22.90 -6.61 16.97
CA SER A 740 -23.96 -6.15 17.87
C SER A 740 -25.14 -5.69 17.02
N GLY A 741 -26.30 -6.30 17.17
CA GLY A 741 -27.48 -5.89 16.40
C GLY A 741 -28.03 -4.55 16.90
N ALA A 742 -27.98 -3.51 16.06
CA ALA A 742 -28.88 -2.36 16.19
C ALA A 742 -30.18 -2.69 15.45
N GLY A 743 -31.26 -2.86 16.21
CA GLY A 743 -32.61 -3.12 15.69
C GLY A 743 -32.91 -4.60 15.49
N THR A 744 -33.66 -5.20 16.41
CA THR A 744 -34.28 -6.50 16.19
C THR A 744 -35.34 -6.37 15.10
N SER A 745 -35.17 -7.05 13.97
CA SER A 745 -36.32 -7.42 13.14
C SER A 745 -37.04 -8.60 13.77
N THR A 746 -38.35 -8.63 13.57
CA THR A 746 -39.20 -9.77 13.88
C THR A 746 -39.67 -10.39 12.57
N SER A 747 -40.51 -11.42 12.63
CA SER A 747 -41.22 -11.92 11.45
C SER A 747 -42.47 -11.09 11.12
N GLY A 748 -42.50 -9.82 11.51
CA GLY A 748 -43.62 -8.91 11.36
C GLY A 748 -43.18 -7.59 10.73
N ASN A 749 -44.15 -6.74 10.39
CA ASN A 749 -43.88 -5.47 9.71
C ASN A 749 -43.20 -4.46 10.64
N ASP A 750 -41.92 -4.20 10.41
CA ASP A 750 -41.06 -3.39 11.26
C ASP A 750 -40.72 -2.02 10.65
N SER A 751 -40.33 -1.05 11.49
CA SER A 751 -39.88 0.28 11.06
C SER A 751 -38.54 0.58 11.69
N ILE A 752 -37.50 0.61 10.87
CA ILE A 752 -36.10 0.71 11.28
C ILE A 752 -35.51 2.01 10.72
N THR A 753 -34.76 2.73 11.55
CA THR A 753 -34.09 3.98 11.17
C THR A 753 -32.66 3.92 11.67
N GLY A 754 -31.70 4.08 10.75
CA GLY A 754 -30.29 4.19 11.05
C GLY A 754 -29.91 5.57 11.60
N SER A 755 -28.61 5.74 11.74
CA SER A 755 -27.93 6.83 12.43
C SER A 755 -27.41 7.88 11.44
N GLN A 756 -26.34 8.59 11.79
CA GLN A 756 -25.66 9.55 10.91
C GLN A 756 -24.41 8.96 10.23
N GLY A 757 -24.16 7.65 10.40
CA GLY A 757 -23.03 6.93 9.84
C GLY A 757 -23.49 5.87 8.86
N ASN A 758 -22.55 5.08 8.33
CA ASN A 758 -22.85 3.98 7.42
C ASN A 758 -23.49 2.82 8.19
N ASP A 759 -24.79 2.60 8.02
CA ASP A 759 -25.55 1.59 8.74
C ASP A 759 -25.85 0.33 7.91
N VAL A 760 -26.02 -0.81 8.58
CA VAL A 760 -26.47 -2.06 7.97
C VAL A 760 -27.80 -2.48 8.60
N LEU A 761 -28.87 -2.44 7.81
CA LEU A 761 -30.26 -2.62 8.24
C LEU A 761 -30.81 -3.98 7.79
N TYR A 762 -31.43 -4.71 8.72
CA TYR A 762 -32.06 -6.00 8.47
C TYR A 762 -33.58 -5.88 8.68
N GLY A 763 -34.37 -5.96 7.61
CA GLY A 763 -35.84 -5.93 7.71
C GLY A 763 -36.42 -7.21 8.32
N GLY A 764 -35.83 -8.37 7.99
CA GLY A 764 -36.37 -9.66 8.41
C GLY A 764 -37.52 -10.09 7.51
N ALA A 765 -38.49 -10.84 8.04
CA ALA A 765 -39.68 -11.22 7.29
C ALA A 765 -40.86 -10.32 7.68
N GLY A 766 -41.63 -9.80 6.74
CA GLY A 766 -42.66 -8.79 6.98
C GLY A 766 -42.69 -7.77 5.86
N ASP A 767 -43.64 -6.83 5.90
CA ASP A 767 -43.57 -5.64 5.05
C ASP A 767 -42.92 -4.50 5.85
N ASP A 768 -41.63 -4.24 5.65
CA ASP A 768 -40.84 -3.37 6.52
C ASP A 768 -40.65 -1.95 5.97
N THR A 769 -40.23 -1.03 6.84
CA THR A 769 -39.81 0.33 6.46
C THR A 769 -38.40 0.58 6.96
N LEU A 770 -37.44 0.72 6.05
CA LEU A 770 -36.02 0.92 6.36
C LEU A 770 -35.59 2.34 5.93
N THR A 771 -35.05 3.10 6.88
CA THR A 771 -34.51 4.44 6.65
C THR A 771 -33.04 4.44 7.04
N GLY A 772 -32.11 4.68 6.10
CA GLY A 772 -30.68 4.64 6.39
C GLY A 772 -30.24 5.80 7.27
N GLY A 773 -30.31 7.02 6.75
CA GLY A 773 -29.94 8.22 7.50
C GLY A 773 -28.98 9.07 6.69
N ASP A 774 -27.99 9.66 7.35
CA ASP A 774 -26.83 10.25 6.67
C ASP A 774 -25.74 9.16 6.59
N GLY A 775 -25.03 9.06 5.48
CA GLY A 775 -24.00 8.03 5.30
C GLY A 775 -24.21 7.20 4.03
N ILE A 776 -23.48 6.09 3.93
CA ILE A 776 -23.67 5.03 2.93
C ILE A 776 -24.32 3.85 3.64
N ASP A 777 -25.61 3.66 3.40
CA ASP A 777 -26.40 2.69 4.15
C ASP A 777 -26.70 1.43 3.33
N THR A 778 -26.73 0.28 4.01
CA THR A 778 -26.93 -1.05 3.42
C THR A 778 -28.18 -1.71 3.98
N ALA A 779 -29.13 -2.07 3.12
CA ALA A 779 -30.24 -2.96 3.51
C ALA A 779 -29.93 -4.40 3.11
N VAL A 780 -30.12 -5.35 4.02
CA VAL A 780 -29.77 -6.77 3.82
C VAL A 780 -31.02 -7.62 3.64
N PHE A 781 -30.95 -8.52 2.64
CA PHE A 781 -32.00 -9.46 2.26
C PHE A 781 -31.44 -10.88 2.21
N GLY A 782 -32.17 -11.84 2.79
CA GLY A 782 -31.64 -13.19 3.04
C GLY A 782 -31.57 -14.08 1.80
N GLY A 783 -32.27 -13.73 0.72
CA GLY A 783 -32.31 -14.51 -0.51
C GLY A 783 -31.40 -14.02 -1.62
N LEU A 784 -31.39 -14.77 -2.73
CA LEU A 784 -30.69 -14.40 -3.96
C LEU A 784 -31.27 -13.13 -4.58
N ARG A 785 -30.45 -12.25 -5.17
CA ARG A 785 -30.90 -11.06 -5.90
C ARG A 785 -32.01 -11.36 -6.91
N SER A 786 -31.95 -12.52 -7.57
CA SER A 786 -32.91 -12.94 -8.60
C SER A 786 -34.34 -13.18 -8.09
N VAL A 787 -34.54 -13.38 -6.78
CA VAL A 787 -35.87 -13.59 -6.19
C VAL A 787 -36.53 -12.31 -5.67
N TYR A 788 -35.84 -11.17 -5.74
CA TYR A 788 -36.39 -9.86 -5.34
C TYR A 788 -36.71 -8.97 -6.55
N THR A 789 -37.85 -8.30 -6.46
CA THR A 789 -38.25 -7.22 -7.37
C THR A 789 -37.90 -5.88 -6.73
N ILE A 790 -37.26 -4.98 -7.49
CA ILE A 790 -36.80 -3.68 -7.02
C ILE A 790 -37.51 -2.61 -7.84
N ASN A 791 -38.34 -1.78 -7.21
CA ASN A 791 -39.04 -0.69 -7.86
C ASN A 791 -38.64 0.65 -7.23
N ALA A 792 -38.10 1.58 -8.04
CA ALA A 792 -37.83 2.93 -7.56
C ALA A 792 -39.14 3.66 -7.20
N THR A 793 -39.09 4.46 -6.13
CA THR A 793 -40.18 5.33 -5.68
C THR A 793 -39.72 6.80 -5.71
N SER A 794 -40.57 7.73 -5.29
CA SER A 794 -40.20 9.16 -5.25
C SER A 794 -39.13 9.50 -4.20
N THR A 795 -38.92 8.63 -3.20
CA THR A 795 -38.07 8.89 -2.02
C THR A 795 -37.10 7.75 -1.70
N GLY A 796 -37.04 6.72 -2.55
CA GLY A 796 -36.19 5.54 -2.33
C GLY A 796 -36.69 4.35 -3.14
N PHE A 797 -36.87 3.18 -2.52
CA PHE A 797 -37.17 1.92 -3.23
C PHE A 797 -38.26 1.10 -2.54
N LEU A 798 -38.97 0.30 -3.33
CA LEU A 798 -39.88 -0.74 -2.89
C LEU A 798 -39.29 -2.09 -3.30
N ILE A 799 -38.92 -2.92 -2.33
CA ILE A 799 -38.33 -4.24 -2.53
C ILE A 799 -39.40 -5.29 -2.25
N THR A 800 -39.55 -6.30 -3.10
CA THR A 800 -40.54 -7.37 -2.88
C THR A 800 -39.90 -8.72 -3.13
N GLY A 801 -39.94 -9.62 -2.15
CA GLY A 801 -39.33 -10.94 -2.24
C GLY A 801 -39.86 -11.93 -1.20
N PRO A 802 -39.09 -13.00 -0.90
CA PRO A 802 -39.45 -14.00 0.12
C PRO A 802 -39.64 -13.40 1.52
N ASP A 803 -38.94 -12.30 1.78
CA ASP A 803 -38.95 -11.58 3.04
C ASP A 803 -40.20 -10.69 3.20
N GLY A 804 -40.90 -10.37 2.11
CA GLY A 804 -42.10 -9.53 2.12
C GLY A 804 -41.96 -8.31 1.21
N THR A 805 -42.63 -7.21 1.54
CA THR A 805 -42.64 -5.96 0.74
C THR A 805 -42.12 -4.76 1.53
N ASP A 806 -40.88 -4.37 1.26
CA ASP A 806 -40.13 -3.40 2.07
C ASP A 806 -40.03 -2.03 1.40
N VAL A 807 -40.21 -0.98 2.18
CA VAL A 807 -40.09 0.42 1.78
C VAL A 807 -38.78 0.99 2.29
N LEU A 808 -37.88 1.35 1.39
CA LEU A 808 -36.55 1.85 1.69
C LEU A 808 -36.43 3.34 1.37
N SER A 809 -35.74 4.11 2.20
CA SER A 809 -35.35 5.50 1.94
C SER A 809 -33.97 5.82 2.49
N GLY A 810 -33.17 6.59 1.75
CA GLY A 810 -31.76 6.88 2.10
C GLY A 810 -30.94 5.59 2.25
N ILE A 811 -30.99 4.70 1.25
CA ILE A 811 -30.24 3.45 1.22
C ILE A 811 -29.47 3.39 -0.09
N GLU A 812 -28.15 3.23 0.00
CA GLU A 812 -27.24 3.25 -1.15
C GLU A 812 -26.82 1.85 -1.58
N ARG A 813 -26.98 0.84 -0.71
CA ARG A 813 -26.58 -0.56 -0.98
C ARG A 813 -27.72 -1.51 -0.62
N LEU A 814 -27.96 -2.49 -1.49
CA LEU A 814 -28.82 -3.64 -1.17
C LEU A 814 -27.97 -4.91 -1.21
N GLN A 815 -27.78 -5.54 -0.06
CA GLN A 815 -27.02 -6.78 0.05
C GLN A 815 -27.97 -7.97 -0.01
N PHE A 816 -27.79 -8.82 -1.00
CA PHE A 816 -28.44 -10.12 -1.14
C PHE A 816 -27.46 -11.23 -0.79
N SER A 817 -27.91 -12.48 -0.74
CA SER A 817 -27.02 -13.60 -0.40
C SER A 817 -25.92 -13.85 -1.46
N ASP A 818 -26.16 -13.50 -2.73
CA ASP A 818 -25.22 -13.71 -3.85
C ASP A 818 -24.55 -12.43 -4.38
N LYS A 819 -25.15 -11.26 -4.15
CA LYS A 819 -24.72 -9.99 -4.75
C LYS A 819 -25.03 -8.79 -3.87
N THR A 820 -24.28 -7.72 -4.08
CA THR A 820 -24.60 -6.39 -3.58
C THR A 820 -24.99 -5.48 -4.74
N LEU A 821 -26.13 -4.79 -4.66
CA LEU A 821 -26.56 -3.81 -5.63
C LEU A 821 -26.32 -2.40 -5.11
N ALA A 822 -25.43 -1.64 -5.75
CA ALA A 822 -25.21 -0.23 -5.45
C ALA A 822 -26.23 0.65 -6.19
N LEU A 823 -26.92 1.51 -5.46
CA LEU A 823 -28.04 2.35 -5.92
C LEU A 823 -27.65 3.82 -6.15
N ASP A 824 -26.54 4.28 -5.59
CA ASP A 824 -25.95 5.61 -5.72
C ASP A 824 -25.29 5.84 -7.09
N ILE A 825 -26.06 5.66 -8.16
CA ILE A 825 -25.59 5.84 -9.54
C ILE A 825 -25.20 7.29 -9.88
N GLN A 826 -25.57 8.24 -9.02
CA GLN A 826 -25.13 9.63 -9.06
C GLN A 826 -24.04 9.94 -8.03
N GLY A 827 -23.81 9.05 -7.06
CA GLY A 827 -22.76 9.13 -6.05
C GLY A 827 -21.51 8.34 -6.45
N ASN A 828 -20.81 7.82 -5.43
CA ASN A 828 -19.51 7.18 -5.58
C ASN A 828 -19.56 6.00 -6.56
N ALA A 829 -20.52 5.08 -6.43
CA ALA A 829 -20.57 3.91 -7.32
C ALA A 829 -20.75 4.29 -8.80
N GLY A 830 -21.60 5.27 -9.06
CA GLY A 830 -21.78 5.83 -10.38
C GLY A 830 -20.50 6.44 -10.95
N GLN A 831 -19.79 7.24 -10.14
CA GLN A 831 -18.56 7.90 -10.54
C GLN A 831 -17.44 6.90 -10.86
N VAL A 832 -17.26 5.87 -10.03
CA VAL A 832 -16.28 4.80 -10.26
C VAL A 832 -16.56 4.08 -11.58
N TYR A 833 -17.83 3.68 -11.82
CA TYR A 833 -18.21 2.99 -13.05
C TYR A 833 -17.94 3.85 -14.29
N ARG A 834 -18.31 5.13 -14.23
CA ARG A 834 -18.09 6.08 -15.32
C ARG A 834 -16.60 6.32 -15.60
N LEU A 835 -15.77 6.36 -14.55
CA LEU A 835 -14.33 6.52 -14.69
C LEU A 835 -13.67 5.31 -15.34
N TYR A 836 -14.04 4.08 -14.97
CA TYR A 836 -13.59 2.87 -15.66
C TYR A 836 -13.92 2.89 -17.15
N GLN A 837 -15.16 3.25 -17.49
CA GLN A 837 -15.57 3.37 -18.88
C GLN A 837 -14.77 4.47 -19.60
N ALA A 838 -14.57 5.62 -18.94
CA ALA A 838 -13.86 6.74 -19.55
C ALA A 838 -12.36 6.50 -19.73
N ALA A 839 -11.74 5.77 -18.80
CA ALA A 839 -10.30 5.52 -18.77
C ALA A 839 -9.88 4.29 -19.57
N PHE A 840 -10.75 3.28 -19.68
CA PHE A 840 -10.40 1.98 -20.29
C PHE A 840 -11.35 1.54 -21.40
N ASN A 841 -12.40 2.31 -21.69
CA ASN A 841 -13.38 2.03 -22.74
C ASN A 841 -13.95 0.59 -22.66
N ARG A 842 -14.25 0.14 -21.43
CA ARG A 842 -14.80 -1.19 -21.15
C ARG A 842 -15.70 -1.17 -19.91
N THR A 843 -16.53 -2.20 -19.79
CA THR A 843 -17.21 -2.52 -18.53
C THR A 843 -16.15 -2.84 -17.46
N PRO A 844 -16.27 -2.27 -16.25
CA PRO A 844 -15.38 -2.60 -15.13
C PRO A 844 -15.44 -4.09 -14.80
N ASP A 845 -14.31 -4.67 -14.41
CA ASP A 845 -14.31 -5.97 -13.74
C ASP A 845 -14.84 -5.81 -12.31
N ASN A 846 -15.49 -6.85 -11.79
CA ASN A 846 -16.24 -6.73 -10.55
C ASN A 846 -15.32 -6.46 -9.33
N GLY A 847 -14.16 -7.12 -9.28
CA GLY A 847 -13.19 -6.95 -8.20
C GLY A 847 -12.61 -5.54 -8.14
N GLY A 848 -12.17 -5.00 -9.28
CA GLY A 848 -11.69 -3.62 -9.37
C GLY A 848 -12.79 -2.60 -9.08
N LEU A 849 -14.00 -2.82 -9.61
CA LEU A 849 -15.15 -1.95 -9.34
C LEU A 849 -15.48 -1.89 -7.85
N LYS A 850 -15.58 -3.04 -7.19
CA LYS A 850 -15.83 -3.14 -5.74
C LYS A 850 -14.75 -2.42 -4.93
N TYR A 851 -13.48 -2.73 -5.21
CA TYR A 851 -12.33 -2.11 -4.54
C TYR A 851 -12.37 -0.57 -4.62
N TRP A 852 -12.66 -0.01 -5.79
CA TRP A 852 -12.66 1.45 -5.97
C TRP A 852 -13.87 2.14 -5.37
N ILE A 853 -15.04 1.48 -5.37
CA ILE A 853 -16.22 1.98 -4.66
C ILE A 853 -15.93 2.06 -3.16
N GLU A 854 -15.39 0.99 -2.57
CA GLU A 854 -15.04 0.95 -1.15
C GLU A 854 -14.05 2.06 -0.76
N ARG A 855 -13.04 2.34 -1.60
CA ARG A 855 -12.08 3.43 -1.33
C ARG A 855 -12.71 4.82 -1.43
N MET A 856 -13.60 5.04 -2.40
CA MET A 856 -14.31 6.32 -2.51
C MET A 856 -15.32 6.51 -1.38
N ASP A 857 -15.99 5.44 -0.95
CA ASP A 857 -16.87 5.43 0.22
C ASP A 857 -16.08 5.72 1.52
N ALA A 858 -14.80 5.35 1.58
CA ALA A 858 -13.87 5.69 2.66
C ALA A 858 -13.21 7.09 2.53
N GLY A 859 -13.62 7.92 1.56
CA GLY A 859 -13.15 9.31 1.42
C GLY A 859 -12.09 9.57 0.35
N THR A 860 -11.74 8.58 -0.49
CA THR A 860 -10.86 8.81 -1.65
C THR A 860 -11.57 9.67 -2.70
N SER A 861 -10.92 10.72 -3.22
CA SER A 861 -11.50 11.57 -4.25
C SER A 861 -11.46 10.94 -5.65
N LEU A 862 -12.42 11.32 -6.51
CA LEU A 862 -12.46 10.89 -7.91
C LEU A 862 -11.19 11.33 -8.67
N ASP A 863 -10.61 12.46 -8.31
CA ASP A 863 -9.35 12.97 -8.88
C ASP A 863 -8.17 12.07 -8.51
N ARG A 864 -8.10 11.59 -7.25
CA ARG A 864 -7.06 10.67 -6.80
C ARG A 864 -7.16 9.34 -7.54
N MET A 865 -8.36 8.78 -7.64
CA MET A 865 -8.60 7.56 -8.40
C MET A 865 -8.23 7.73 -9.89
N SER A 866 -8.57 8.87 -10.50
CA SER A 866 -8.22 9.18 -11.88
C SER A 866 -6.70 9.24 -12.10
N ALA A 867 -5.94 9.77 -11.13
CA ALA A 867 -4.48 9.77 -11.17
C ALA A 867 -3.90 8.35 -11.13
N GLU A 868 -4.45 7.47 -10.29
CA GLU A 868 -4.03 6.06 -10.21
C GLU A 868 -4.38 5.30 -11.49
N PHE A 869 -5.51 5.61 -12.13
CA PHE A 869 -5.88 5.04 -13.42
C PHE A 869 -4.90 5.45 -14.51
N ILE A 870 -4.56 6.74 -14.58
CA ILE A 870 -3.55 7.24 -15.53
C ILE A 870 -2.17 6.59 -15.28
N GLY A 871 -1.83 6.33 -14.02
CA GLY A 871 -0.60 5.64 -13.63
C GLY A 871 -0.54 4.16 -14.05
N SER A 872 -1.70 3.53 -14.30
CA SER A 872 -1.81 2.10 -14.59
C SER A 872 -1.20 1.70 -15.94
N ALA A 873 -0.72 0.46 -16.03
CA ALA A 873 -0.19 -0.10 -17.27
C ALA A 873 -1.27 -0.17 -18.38
N GLU A 874 -2.53 -0.45 -18.02
CA GLU A 874 -3.65 -0.51 -18.96
C GLU A 874 -3.89 0.86 -19.61
N PHE A 875 -3.94 1.93 -18.80
CA PHE A 875 -4.13 3.28 -19.32
C PHE A 875 -2.97 3.71 -20.22
N LYS A 876 -1.73 3.45 -19.78
CA LYS A 876 -0.53 3.72 -20.59
C LYS A 876 -0.50 2.95 -21.91
N SER A 877 -1.08 1.75 -21.96
CA SER A 877 -1.23 0.98 -23.20
C SER A 877 -2.24 1.64 -24.16
N MET A 878 -3.36 2.16 -23.62
CA MET A 878 -4.44 2.75 -24.43
C MET A 878 -4.18 4.21 -24.82
N TYR A 879 -3.52 4.99 -23.97
CA TYR A 879 -3.28 6.42 -24.14
C TYR A 879 -1.82 6.76 -24.46
N GLY A 880 -0.89 5.83 -24.27
CA GLY A 880 0.55 6.04 -24.40
C GLY A 880 1.22 6.32 -23.03
N ASN A 881 2.53 6.09 -22.93
CA ASN A 881 3.27 6.30 -21.67
C ASN A 881 3.30 7.77 -21.21
N LYS A 882 3.27 8.72 -22.16
CA LYS A 882 3.21 10.18 -21.96
C LYS A 882 2.62 10.86 -23.21
N PRO A 883 1.32 10.71 -23.51
CA PRO A 883 0.72 11.39 -24.66
C PRO A 883 0.87 12.90 -24.51
N GLY A 884 1.16 13.59 -25.61
CA GLY A 884 1.06 15.05 -25.61
C GLY A 884 -0.40 15.48 -25.38
N THR A 885 -0.63 16.67 -24.84
CA THR A 885 -1.97 17.21 -24.50
C THR A 885 -2.98 17.04 -25.63
N ALA A 886 -2.58 17.36 -26.86
CA ALA A 886 -3.39 17.20 -28.07
C ALA A 886 -3.85 15.75 -28.30
N GLU A 887 -2.94 14.80 -28.13
CA GLU A 887 -3.21 13.37 -28.30
C GLU A 887 -4.08 12.85 -27.16
N TYR A 888 -3.80 13.26 -25.92
CA TYR A 888 -4.56 12.90 -24.74
C TYR A 888 -6.02 13.33 -24.85
N VAL A 889 -6.28 14.61 -25.16
CA VAL A 889 -7.64 15.15 -25.33
C VAL A 889 -8.35 14.43 -26.47
N THR A 890 -7.69 14.20 -27.61
CA THR A 890 -8.31 13.49 -28.74
C THR A 890 -8.73 12.06 -28.32
N ARG A 891 -7.87 11.32 -27.61
CA ARG A 891 -8.19 9.98 -27.13
C ARG A 891 -9.32 9.96 -26.11
N LEU A 892 -9.45 10.99 -25.27
CA LEU A 892 -10.61 11.11 -24.37
C LEU A 892 -11.92 11.30 -25.14
N TYR A 893 -11.94 12.12 -26.20
CA TYR A 893 -13.13 12.24 -27.04
C TYR A 893 -13.49 10.92 -27.75
N ASP A 894 -12.50 10.19 -28.26
CA ASP A 894 -12.73 8.91 -28.92
C ASP A 894 -13.20 7.82 -27.95
N ASN A 895 -12.59 7.73 -26.76
CA ASN A 895 -12.87 6.66 -25.80
C ASN A 895 -14.09 6.94 -24.92
N VAL A 896 -14.34 8.20 -24.54
CA VAL A 896 -15.45 8.56 -23.65
C VAL A 896 -16.71 8.94 -24.42
N LEU A 897 -16.57 9.70 -25.50
CA LEU A 897 -17.69 10.28 -26.25
C LEU A 897 -17.92 9.60 -27.61
N HIS A 898 -17.02 8.69 -28.02
CA HIS A 898 -17.10 7.93 -29.27
C HIS A 898 -17.27 8.78 -30.53
N ARG A 899 -16.63 9.96 -30.53
CA ARG A 899 -16.69 10.92 -31.63
C ARG A 899 -15.41 11.77 -31.67
N ALA A 900 -15.06 12.24 -32.86
CA ALA A 900 -13.97 13.21 -33.01
C ALA A 900 -14.28 14.51 -32.25
N PRO A 901 -13.26 15.18 -31.68
CA PRO A 901 -13.45 16.40 -30.92
C PRO A 901 -13.86 17.57 -31.81
N GLU A 902 -14.85 18.34 -31.38
CA GLU A 902 -15.21 19.61 -32.01
C GLU A 902 -14.20 20.71 -31.63
N SER A 903 -13.96 21.64 -32.56
CA SER A 903 -12.86 22.60 -32.41
C SER A 903 -12.93 23.47 -31.14
N ALA A 904 -14.14 23.81 -30.67
CA ALA A 904 -14.31 24.63 -29.47
C ALA A 904 -14.00 23.84 -28.20
N GLY A 905 -14.55 22.63 -28.05
CA GLY A 905 -14.32 21.76 -26.90
C GLY A 905 -12.88 21.27 -26.84
N TYR A 906 -12.31 20.88 -27.99
CA TYR A 906 -10.89 20.52 -28.10
C TYR A 906 -9.97 21.62 -27.58
N ASN A 907 -10.11 22.84 -28.11
CA ASN A 907 -9.27 23.96 -27.73
C ASN A 907 -9.45 24.33 -26.24
N TRP A 908 -10.66 24.19 -25.71
CA TRP A 908 -10.93 24.45 -24.30
C TRP A 908 -10.18 23.46 -23.41
N TRP A 909 -10.29 22.16 -23.66
CA TRP A 909 -9.58 21.14 -22.87
C TRP A 909 -8.06 21.20 -23.01
N VAL A 910 -7.55 21.48 -24.21
CA VAL A 910 -6.11 21.71 -24.41
C VAL A 910 -5.66 22.92 -23.60
N ASN A 911 -6.42 24.03 -23.58
CA ASN A 911 -6.08 25.19 -22.75
C ASN A 911 -6.20 24.90 -21.25
N GLU A 912 -7.16 24.08 -20.80
CA GLU A 912 -7.26 23.71 -19.39
C GLU A 912 -5.97 23.03 -18.90
N ILE A 913 -5.37 22.17 -19.72
CA ILE A 913 -4.11 21.48 -19.40
C ILE A 913 -2.89 22.40 -19.61
N ASP A 914 -2.76 22.98 -20.79
CA ASP A 914 -1.53 23.69 -21.19
C ASP A 914 -1.44 25.12 -20.62
N VAL A 915 -2.58 25.77 -20.34
CA VAL A 915 -2.65 27.17 -19.89
C VAL A 915 -3.12 27.29 -18.45
N ASN A 916 -4.15 26.53 -18.06
CA ASN A 916 -4.72 26.60 -16.71
C ASN A 916 -4.17 25.52 -15.77
N HIS A 917 -3.18 24.74 -16.22
CA HIS A 917 -2.46 23.74 -15.44
C HIS A 917 -3.35 22.70 -14.74
N ARG A 918 -4.54 22.42 -15.29
CA ARG A 918 -5.41 21.35 -14.82
C ARG A 918 -4.73 20.01 -15.09
N SER A 919 -4.61 19.18 -14.07
CA SER A 919 -3.95 17.88 -14.21
C SER A 919 -4.70 16.98 -15.20
N PRO A 920 -4.01 16.08 -15.94
CA PRO A 920 -4.66 15.09 -16.79
C PRO A 920 -5.68 14.23 -16.03
N ALA A 921 -5.42 13.94 -14.75
CA ALA A 921 -6.33 13.21 -13.86
C ALA A 921 -7.66 13.96 -13.66
N ASN A 922 -7.58 15.26 -13.37
CA ASN A 922 -8.77 16.08 -13.17
C ASN A 922 -9.56 16.31 -14.49
N VAL A 923 -8.87 16.34 -15.63
CA VAL A 923 -9.53 16.32 -16.94
C VAL A 923 -10.25 14.99 -17.19
N LEU A 924 -9.60 13.85 -16.92
CA LEU A 924 -10.23 12.53 -17.03
C LEU A 924 -11.45 12.41 -16.12
N ALA A 925 -11.35 12.83 -14.86
CA ALA A 925 -12.47 12.87 -13.92
C ALA A 925 -13.63 13.72 -14.47
N SER A 926 -13.32 14.88 -15.04
CA SER A 926 -14.33 15.78 -15.61
C SER A 926 -15.00 15.22 -16.87
N PHE A 927 -14.27 14.47 -17.70
CA PHE A 927 -14.85 13.74 -18.83
C PHE A 927 -15.72 12.59 -18.35
N ALA A 928 -15.21 11.80 -17.40
CA ALA A 928 -15.88 10.66 -16.81
C ALA A 928 -17.23 11.08 -16.20
N ASP A 929 -17.26 12.17 -15.42
CA ASP A 929 -18.48 12.64 -14.76
C ASP A 929 -19.22 13.75 -15.52
N SER A 930 -18.93 13.92 -16.81
CA SER A 930 -19.62 14.91 -17.64
C SER A 930 -21.10 14.55 -17.84
N PRO A 931 -22.01 15.54 -17.97
CA PRO A 931 -23.41 15.27 -18.28
C PRO A 931 -23.62 14.44 -19.56
N GLU A 932 -22.74 14.59 -20.56
CA GLU A 932 -22.77 13.80 -21.79
C GLU A 932 -22.43 12.32 -21.51
N ASN A 933 -21.38 12.04 -20.74
CA ASN A 933 -21.02 10.66 -20.41
C ASN A 933 -22.02 10.00 -19.44
N GLN A 934 -22.58 10.76 -18.49
CA GLN A 934 -23.69 10.29 -17.65
C GLN A 934 -24.89 9.88 -18.51
N ALA A 935 -25.26 10.68 -19.52
CA ALA A 935 -26.35 10.35 -20.44
C ALA A 935 -26.04 9.12 -21.31
N ASN A 936 -24.78 8.93 -21.71
CA ASN A 936 -24.36 7.75 -22.48
C ASN A 936 -24.44 6.46 -21.66
N LEU A 937 -24.16 6.53 -20.35
CA LEU A 937 -24.05 5.35 -19.49
C LEU A 937 -25.30 5.06 -18.66
N ILE A 938 -26.26 5.99 -18.59
CA ILE A 938 -27.49 5.77 -17.82
C ILE A 938 -28.24 4.51 -18.28
N GLY A 939 -28.23 4.19 -19.57
CA GLY A 939 -28.87 2.97 -20.10
C GLY A 939 -28.27 1.67 -19.56
N VAL A 940 -27.03 1.72 -19.05
CA VAL A 940 -26.30 0.56 -18.51
C VAL A 940 -26.45 0.45 -17.00
N ILE A 941 -26.42 1.57 -16.27
CA ILE A 941 -26.41 1.59 -14.79
C ILE A 941 -27.73 2.02 -14.14
N GLN A 942 -28.76 2.40 -14.91
CA GLN A 942 -30.05 2.92 -14.38
C GLN A 942 -30.74 2.03 -13.34
N ASN A 943 -30.45 0.73 -13.32
CA ASN A 943 -31.05 -0.23 -12.39
C ASN A 943 -30.14 -0.56 -11.19
N GLY A 944 -29.11 0.26 -10.97
CA GLY A 944 -28.04 0.00 -10.02
C GLY A 944 -26.87 -0.78 -10.62
N ILE A 945 -25.80 -0.92 -9.84
CA ILE A 945 -24.54 -1.55 -10.23
C ILE A 945 -24.37 -2.82 -9.39
N GLU A 946 -24.34 -3.99 -10.05
CA GLU A 946 -24.20 -5.28 -9.36
C GLU A 946 -22.72 -5.60 -9.05
N LEU A 947 -22.45 -5.85 -7.77
CA LEU A 947 -21.19 -6.31 -7.20
C LEU A 947 -21.36 -7.76 -6.76
N LEU A 948 -20.37 -8.60 -7.06
CA LEU A 948 -20.31 -9.97 -6.55
C LEU A 948 -19.85 -9.90 -5.09
N ASN A 949 -20.53 -10.67 -4.23
CA ASN A 949 -20.20 -10.72 -2.82
C ASN A 949 -18.83 -11.35 -2.59
#